data_AF-A0A8S4AJ38-F1
#
_entry.id   AF-A0A8S4AJ38-F1
#
_cell.length_a   1.000
_cell.length_b   1.000
_cell.length_c   1.000
_cell.angle_alpha   90.00
_cell.angle_beta   90.00
_cell.angle_gamma   90.00
#
_symmetry.space_group_name_H-M   'P 1'
#
loop_
_entity.id
_entity.type
_entity.pdbx_description
1 polymer ?
#
loop_
_entity_poly.entity_id
_entity_poly.type
_entity_poly.pdbx_seq_one_letter_code
_entity_poly.pdbx_strand_id
1 'polypeptide(L)'
;MRRCVGARVSSQKRVHLAGRKRSKRAGQGSLRCFLYETGIMFGAPGASQKAGKDQDLASGRPRQGSGLREIHIDEEVKIAVNLSLERFRYSDQKEIEFPASFSSTERAFVHRMAQSLGYISKSKGKGPSRYLTVRKKDVADKPHPNISLTLSPSSQYFIRSLVQRFPTSKKERTDMQPSSKSSSSLAADPDSSYDRNRASGRLNNGIPMVPKRRAPSELDAFRCSLPVCEHQEDIIQLIRDNRVVLVVGETGSGKTTQIPQFLLDDYFRNRQSCRIFCTQPRRLAAIAVAERVAAERGECVGQTVGYHIRLESRVSPKTLLTFCTSGVLLRTLMAGDASLTTVTHIIVDEVHERDGLTDFLLTKMQDVLQKVPTLKLILSSAALDVELFRQYFGSCPVIHLKGRLFEVKDVFLEDILRLTGFNNRDLWKYKEETQRKERKQKRLTEWCETVETSSPVREPSPVLAPGFLQASSCGGRDDRDSNKLDNKGPESLEPWLLKEMDACISNIFLYEDQDTFNQLFNLILNENVNVDYMHSETGATALMVSAGRGFLSQMQQLLVMGADISTVASNGCAVQILKTIDALDPFEDLTDLGYHLADLPVEPHLGKMVLCAVVLKCLDPILTIACTLAYRDPFVLPSMSAQKRAALSCRKRFTSNTFSDHMALLRAFQAWQKARSDGWERSFCEKNFLSQATMDMILGMRTQLLGQLRAIGFVRARGGSDIRDVNLNSENWAVVKAALVAGMYPNLAHINKESSLLSSYREKKIHFHPTSILSQLKESTQPKSAQALPTDWLIYDEMSRGHRMASVRCCSLVTSITIAIFGGSSKLPCPALLDGGPQRTNDSPPDDTSDSDSEDLAEMRIDDWLVFQLEKEGAALLFELRQKWQNLFTKRIRCPSKPWSQRDESIIQTLVSVLGAEEQEAGLLQPTGIGQRPRPMSSEEGPRSSGRGSRSSLQIPTNSSSDNSSCSVAVDSPRDPPCPPSSGKVLKPASLQAASSSVRYFIMKSSNIRNIEISQQKGIWSTTPINETKLTKAFLGNGLIILIFSVQGSGHFQGYARMTSVISQEGCHDWGFVGLGGLFSVEWIHKESLSFQCTQHILNPWNDNKRVQISRDGQELEPLAGSQLLALWERASGGLLT
;
A
#
# COMPACT_ATOMS: atom_id res chain seq x y z
N MET A 1 -19.88 5.17 23.48
CA MET A 1 -19.21 6.27 22.74
C MET A 1 -17.76 5.87 22.43
N ARG A 2 -17.47 5.49 21.18
CA ARG A 2 -16.13 5.57 20.57
C ARG A 2 -16.27 6.51 19.37
N ARG A 3 -15.24 7.31 19.05
CA ARG A 3 -15.24 8.16 17.86
C ARG A 3 -15.01 7.29 16.62
N CYS A 4 -15.95 7.29 15.68
CA CYS A 4 -15.64 6.95 14.28
C CYS A 4 -15.17 8.24 13.61
N VAL A 5 -13.94 8.26 13.09
CA VAL A 5 -13.44 9.37 12.26
C VAL A 5 -13.82 9.05 10.82
N GLY A 6 -15.00 9.51 10.41
CA GLY A 6 -15.44 9.48 9.02
C GLY A 6 -14.99 10.75 8.31
N ALA A 7 -14.03 10.65 7.40
CA ALA A 7 -13.71 11.76 6.49
C ALA A 7 -14.81 11.84 5.42
N ARG A 8 -15.59 12.92 5.41
CA ARG A 8 -16.44 13.28 4.26
C ARG A 8 -15.63 14.19 3.35
N VAL A 9 -15.45 13.77 2.09
CA VAL A 9 -15.09 14.65 0.98
C VAL A 9 -16.39 14.98 0.25
N SER A 10 -16.72 16.26 0.13
CA SER A 10 -17.91 16.75 -0.55
C SER A 10 -17.50 17.48 -1.83
N SER A 11 -17.93 16.98 -2.98
CA SER A 11 -17.63 17.54 -4.29
C SER A 11 -18.77 18.41 -4.81
N GLN A 12 -18.47 19.64 -5.26
CA GLN A 12 -19.09 20.20 -6.48
C GLN A 12 -18.26 21.36 -7.05
N LYS A 13 -18.43 21.63 -8.35
CA LYS A 13 -17.61 22.54 -9.16
C LYS A 13 -18.38 23.79 -9.59
N ARG A 14 -17.60 24.78 -10.08
CA ARG A 14 -17.91 25.90 -10.99
C ARG A 14 -18.22 27.26 -10.34
N VAL A 15 -17.83 28.40 -10.94
CA VAL A 15 -16.62 28.79 -11.71
C VAL A 15 -16.72 30.30 -11.98
N HIS A 16 -15.70 31.08 -11.60
CA HIS A 16 -15.07 32.21 -12.34
C HIS A 16 -13.93 32.74 -11.43
N LEU A 17 -12.64 32.85 -11.81
CA LEU A 17 -11.97 33.42 -12.99
C LEU A 17 -11.62 34.92 -12.76
N ALA A 18 -10.38 35.28 -13.14
CA ALA A 18 -9.67 36.54 -12.82
C ALA A 18 -9.33 36.79 -11.33
N GLY A 19 -8.26 37.52 -10.99
CA GLY A 19 -7.19 37.98 -11.88
C GLY A 19 -6.21 39.01 -11.30
N ARG A 20 -4.91 38.71 -11.41
CA ARG A 20 -3.78 39.65 -11.58
C ARG A 20 -3.45 40.72 -10.50
N LYS A 21 -2.18 40.63 -10.06
CA LYS A 21 -1.17 41.73 -9.94
C LYS A 21 -1.31 42.71 -8.74
N ARG A 22 -0.34 42.70 -7.82
CA ARG A 22 1.02 43.33 -7.87
C ARG A 22 1.01 44.87 -7.92
N SER A 23 1.51 45.49 -6.84
CA SER A 23 2.63 46.46 -6.79
C SER A 23 2.71 47.05 -5.36
N LYS A 24 3.86 47.13 -4.67
CA LYS A 24 5.20 47.67 -5.01
C LYS A 24 5.26 49.19 -5.17
N ARG A 25 5.84 49.87 -4.17
CA ARG A 25 7.04 50.74 -4.24
C ARG A 25 7.70 50.68 -2.84
N ALA A 26 9.00 50.47 -2.59
CA ALA A 26 10.26 50.46 -3.36
C ALA A 26 11.08 51.76 -3.32
N GLY A 27 12.38 51.59 -3.07
CA GLY A 27 13.48 52.56 -3.18
C GLY A 27 14.72 52.00 -2.45
N GLN A 28 15.97 52.17 -2.91
CA GLN A 28 16.52 52.61 -4.22
C GLN A 28 17.87 51.88 -4.43
N GLY A 29 18.47 51.75 -5.62
CA GLY A 29 18.09 52.13 -7.01
C GLY A 29 18.25 50.93 -7.96
N SER A 30 19.03 50.89 -9.06
CA SER A 30 19.39 51.82 -10.17
C SER A 30 20.52 51.13 -10.97
N LEU A 31 20.74 51.18 -12.30
CA LEU A 31 20.05 51.61 -13.56
C LEU A 31 20.69 50.74 -14.70
N ARG A 32 20.30 50.67 -15.98
CA ARG A 32 19.37 51.36 -16.92
C ARG A 32 18.22 50.37 -17.35
N CYS A 33 17.27 50.56 -18.27
CA CYS A 33 17.07 51.34 -19.53
C CYS A 33 17.86 50.77 -20.76
N PHE A 34 17.44 50.78 -22.04
CA PHE A 34 16.19 51.17 -22.78
C PHE A 34 16.38 50.75 -24.29
N LEU A 35 15.41 50.67 -25.23
CA LEU A 35 13.95 50.40 -25.25
C LEU A 35 13.43 50.31 -26.73
N TYR A 36 12.17 49.85 -26.97
CA TYR A 36 11.37 49.89 -28.24
C TYR A 36 11.88 49.13 -29.51
N GLU A 37 11.17 49.11 -30.67
CA GLU A 37 9.86 48.46 -31.03
C GLU A 37 9.58 48.60 -32.56
N THR A 38 8.76 47.71 -33.16
CA THR A 38 8.12 47.81 -34.52
C THR A 38 9.01 47.88 -35.80
N GLY A 39 8.41 47.69 -36.99
CA GLY A 39 8.96 48.10 -38.31
C GLY A 39 8.99 47.04 -39.42
N ILE A 40 7.97 47.00 -40.30
CA ILE A 40 7.80 46.02 -41.40
C ILE A 40 8.27 46.59 -42.76
N MET A 41 9.00 45.77 -43.56
CA MET A 41 9.26 45.84 -45.04
C MET A 41 9.86 47.14 -45.63
N PHE A 42 10.89 47.10 -46.49
CA PHE A 42 10.81 46.66 -47.89
C PHE A 42 12.23 46.59 -48.55
N GLY A 43 12.33 45.97 -49.73
CA GLY A 43 13.35 46.35 -50.74
C GLY A 43 14.57 45.43 -50.94
N ALA A 44 14.66 44.86 -52.14
CA ALA A 44 15.87 44.34 -52.79
C ALA A 44 16.14 45.21 -54.06
N PRO A 45 17.10 44.95 -55.00
CA PRO A 45 18.04 43.81 -55.11
C PRO A 45 19.49 44.13 -55.62
N GLY A 46 20.35 43.09 -55.62
CA GLY A 46 21.48 42.91 -56.56
C GLY A 46 22.84 43.54 -56.18
N ALA A 47 23.98 43.16 -56.80
CA ALA A 47 24.32 41.98 -57.63
C ALA A 47 25.86 41.86 -57.85
N SER A 48 26.36 40.68 -58.25
CA SER A 48 27.71 40.42 -58.85
C SER A 48 28.99 40.62 -57.98
N GLN A 49 30.18 40.06 -58.29
CA GLN A 49 30.59 38.75 -58.87
C GLN A 49 32.14 38.57 -58.76
N LYS A 50 32.69 37.32 -58.74
CA LYS A 50 34.15 36.94 -58.86
C LYS A 50 35.06 37.42 -57.68
N ALA A 51 36.34 37.04 -57.49
CA ALA A 51 37.15 35.78 -57.58
C ALA A 51 38.56 36.09 -56.97
N GLY A 52 39.51 35.19 -56.60
CA GLY A 52 39.60 33.71 -56.52
C GLY A 52 41.08 33.24 -56.33
N LYS A 53 41.32 31.91 -56.18
CA LYS A 53 42.60 31.13 -56.19
C LYS A 53 43.58 31.10 -54.97
N ASP A 54 43.87 29.85 -54.57
CA ASP A 54 45.18 29.16 -54.29
C ASP A 54 46.04 29.31 -53.00
N GLN A 55 46.51 28.12 -52.56
CA GLN A 55 47.74 27.70 -51.81
C GLN A 55 47.90 27.82 -50.27
N ASP A 56 47.80 26.65 -49.62
CA ASP A 56 48.69 25.98 -48.65
C ASP A 56 49.53 26.76 -47.60
N LEU A 57 49.29 26.47 -46.31
CA LEU A 57 50.19 25.67 -45.44
C LEU A 57 49.58 25.38 -44.05
N ALA A 58 50.21 24.52 -43.25
CA ALA A 58 49.59 23.88 -42.09
C ALA A 58 49.91 24.50 -40.71
N SER A 59 48.91 24.56 -39.80
CA SER A 59 48.99 24.10 -38.39
C SER A 59 47.84 24.65 -37.51
N GLY A 60 47.57 24.00 -36.36
CA GLY A 60 47.19 24.71 -35.13
C GLY A 60 45.70 24.88 -34.72
N ARG A 61 45.15 23.84 -34.05
CA ARG A 61 44.11 23.94 -32.99
C ARG A 61 42.66 24.37 -33.40
N PRO A 62 41.65 24.15 -32.53
CA PRO A 62 40.27 23.92 -32.99
C PRO A 62 39.34 25.14 -32.93
N ARG A 63 38.27 25.12 -33.75
CA ARG A 63 37.11 26.00 -33.60
C ARG A 63 35.77 25.27 -33.82
N GLN A 64 34.86 25.52 -32.89
CA GLN A 64 33.41 25.74 -33.03
C GLN A 64 32.63 24.87 -34.02
N GLY A 65 31.69 24.07 -33.48
CA GLY A 65 30.74 23.29 -34.29
C GLY A 65 29.83 24.16 -35.14
N SER A 66 29.58 23.71 -36.37
CA SER A 66 28.67 24.35 -37.32
C SER A 66 27.20 24.14 -36.93
N GLY A 67 26.39 25.18 -37.11
CA GLY A 67 24.94 25.07 -36.99
C GLY A 67 24.38 24.14 -38.07
N LEU A 68 23.47 23.25 -37.68
CA LEU A 68 22.77 22.36 -38.61
C LEU A 68 21.90 23.19 -39.56
N ARG A 69 22.09 23.01 -40.87
CA ARG A 69 21.09 23.47 -41.85
C ARG A 69 19.88 22.56 -41.75
N GLU A 70 18.69 23.14 -41.78
CA GLU A 70 17.46 22.35 -41.90
C GLU A 70 17.40 21.66 -43.26
N ILE A 71 16.78 20.48 -43.28
CA ILE A 71 16.58 19.68 -44.49
C ILE A 71 15.07 19.74 -44.75
N HIS A 72 14.68 20.57 -45.73
CA HIS A 72 13.28 20.76 -46.10
C HIS A 72 12.82 19.61 -47.02
N ILE A 73 11.75 18.95 -46.61
CA ILE A 73 11.08 17.79 -47.24
C ILE A 73 9.59 17.94 -46.91
N ASP A 74 8.71 17.43 -47.76
CA ASP A 74 7.26 17.46 -47.54
C ASP A 74 6.82 16.59 -46.34
N GLU A 75 5.81 17.05 -45.61
CA GLU A 75 5.37 16.40 -44.37
C GLU A 75 4.89 14.96 -44.60
N GLU A 76 4.22 14.67 -45.72
CA GLU A 76 3.79 13.31 -46.08
C GLU A 76 4.97 12.32 -46.10
N VAL A 77 6.12 12.74 -46.64
CA VAL A 77 7.32 11.88 -46.68
C VAL A 77 7.99 11.77 -45.31
N LYS A 78 7.97 12.83 -44.50
CA LYS A 78 8.46 12.79 -43.11
C LYS A 78 7.62 11.82 -42.27
N ILE A 79 6.29 11.91 -42.38
CA ILE A 79 5.31 11.04 -41.70
C ILE A 79 5.48 9.59 -42.16
N ALA A 80 5.54 9.33 -43.47
CA ALA A 80 5.73 7.99 -44.02
C ALA A 80 7.09 7.37 -43.60
N VAL A 81 8.16 8.16 -43.54
CA VAL A 81 9.47 7.71 -43.04
C VAL A 81 9.41 7.40 -41.54
N ASN A 82 8.75 8.24 -40.74
CA ASN A 82 8.64 8.01 -39.30
C ASN A 82 7.82 6.75 -38.99
N LEU A 83 6.63 6.62 -39.58
CA LEU A 83 5.79 5.40 -39.50
C LEU A 83 6.55 4.15 -39.96
N SER A 84 7.39 4.25 -40.99
CA SER A 84 8.20 3.12 -41.47
C SER A 84 9.28 2.71 -40.44
N LEU A 85 9.96 3.68 -39.82
CA LEU A 85 10.99 3.42 -38.80
C LEU A 85 10.40 2.97 -37.45
N GLU A 86 9.17 3.38 -37.12
CA GLU A 86 8.42 2.93 -35.95
C GLU A 86 7.83 1.53 -36.14
N ARG A 87 7.23 1.23 -37.29
CA ARG A 87 6.82 -0.15 -37.64
C ARG A 87 8.04 -1.08 -37.66
N PHE A 88 9.17 -0.61 -38.19
CA PHE A 88 10.43 -1.34 -38.15
C PHE A 88 10.94 -1.55 -36.71
N ARG A 89 10.76 -0.60 -35.79
CA ARG A 89 11.17 -0.75 -34.36
C ARG A 89 10.64 -2.04 -33.75
N TYR A 90 9.36 -2.33 -33.97
CA TYR A 90 8.64 -3.43 -33.33
C TYR A 90 8.53 -4.73 -34.17
N SER A 91 9.00 -4.76 -35.42
CA SER A 91 8.99 -5.98 -36.25
C SER A 91 10.21 -6.88 -36.00
N ASP A 92 10.12 -8.18 -36.33
CA ASP A 92 11.24 -9.13 -36.23
C ASP A 92 12.33 -8.94 -37.31
N GLN A 93 12.14 -7.99 -38.23
CA GLN A 93 13.06 -7.73 -39.33
C GLN A 93 14.33 -7.01 -38.85
N LYS A 94 15.50 -7.46 -39.32
CA LYS A 94 16.80 -6.89 -38.95
C LYS A 94 17.22 -5.69 -39.80
N GLU A 95 16.74 -5.59 -41.03
CA GLU A 95 17.02 -4.52 -41.99
C GLU A 95 15.74 -4.20 -42.78
N ILE A 96 15.47 -2.92 -43.02
CA ILE A 96 14.39 -2.41 -43.87
C ILE A 96 14.99 -1.57 -45.01
N GLU A 97 14.41 -1.66 -46.20
CA GLU A 97 14.88 -0.95 -47.39
C GLU A 97 13.86 0.11 -47.84
N PHE A 98 14.34 1.32 -48.08
CA PHE A 98 13.56 2.47 -48.57
C PHE A 98 13.72 2.62 -50.08
N PRO A 99 12.66 3.01 -50.82
CA PRO A 99 12.64 3.05 -52.28
C PRO A 99 13.81 3.83 -52.92
N ALA A 100 14.30 3.31 -54.06
CA ALA A 100 15.33 3.99 -54.85
C ALA A 100 14.88 5.35 -55.42
N SER A 101 13.56 5.56 -55.53
CA SER A 101 12.92 6.82 -55.98
C SER A 101 13.12 8.00 -55.04
N PHE A 102 13.51 7.77 -53.78
CA PHE A 102 13.78 8.87 -52.84
C PHE A 102 14.88 9.79 -53.38
N SER A 103 14.77 11.08 -53.13
CA SER A 103 15.74 12.12 -53.48
C SER A 103 17.00 12.07 -52.59
N SER A 104 17.98 12.94 -52.87
CA SER A 104 19.19 13.07 -52.04
C SER A 104 18.88 13.68 -50.66
N THR A 105 17.95 14.63 -50.58
CA THR A 105 17.49 15.25 -49.34
C THR A 105 16.70 14.27 -48.47
N GLU A 106 15.75 13.53 -49.05
CA GLU A 106 14.97 12.52 -48.33
C GLU A 106 15.87 11.40 -47.79
N ARG A 107 16.79 10.85 -48.59
CA ARG A 107 17.79 9.89 -48.09
C ARG A 107 18.61 10.47 -46.94
N ALA A 108 19.02 11.75 -47.00
CA ALA A 108 19.74 12.40 -45.90
C ALA A 108 18.89 12.57 -44.63
N PHE A 109 17.58 12.78 -44.77
CA PHE A 109 16.64 12.80 -43.64
C PHE A 109 16.40 11.42 -43.05
N VAL A 110 16.22 10.36 -43.86
CA VAL A 110 16.14 8.99 -43.34
C VAL A 110 17.43 8.60 -42.61
N HIS A 111 18.60 8.97 -43.15
CA HIS A 111 19.89 8.81 -42.47
C HIS A 111 19.91 9.54 -41.10
N ARG A 112 19.46 10.80 -41.05
CA ARG A 112 19.40 11.59 -39.80
C ARG A 112 18.40 11.01 -38.78
N MET A 113 17.23 10.58 -39.23
CA MET A 113 16.17 10.01 -38.36
C MET A 113 16.56 8.63 -37.83
N ALA A 114 17.13 7.77 -38.68
CA ALA A 114 17.70 6.50 -38.27
C ALA A 114 18.81 6.69 -37.23
N GLN A 115 19.67 7.70 -37.39
CA GLN A 115 20.72 8.04 -36.42
C GLN A 115 20.13 8.52 -35.08
N SER A 116 19.10 9.37 -35.07
CA SER A 116 18.44 9.80 -33.82
C SER A 116 17.70 8.68 -33.10
N LEU A 117 17.19 7.68 -33.84
CA LEU A 117 16.59 6.46 -33.29
C LEU A 117 17.62 5.36 -32.93
N GLY A 118 18.92 5.61 -33.16
CA GLY A 118 20.00 4.68 -32.79
C GLY A 118 20.20 3.48 -33.74
N TYR A 119 19.62 3.53 -34.95
CA TYR A 119 19.80 2.54 -36.00
C TYR A 119 21.04 2.83 -36.87
N ILE A 120 21.44 1.84 -37.68
CA ILE A 120 22.57 1.97 -38.60
C ILE A 120 22.04 2.00 -40.04
N SER A 121 22.20 3.14 -40.71
CA SER A 121 21.69 3.36 -42.06
C SER A 121 22.80 3.39 -43.12
N LYS A 122 22.62 2.74 -44.27
CA LYS A 122 23.55 2.75 -45.42
C LYS A 122 22.79 2.93 -46.74
N SER A 123 23.25 3.85 -47.60
CA SER A 123 22.76 3.94 -48.98
C SER A 123 23.56 2.98 -49.88
N LYS A 124 22.88 2.06 -50.57
CA LYS A 124 23.45 1.04 -51.48
C LYS A 124 23.16 1.41 -52.94
N GLY A 125 23.97 0.94 -53.90
CA GLY A 125 23.78 1.20 -55.34
C GLY A 125 24.39 2.53 -55.87
N LYS A 126 24.26 2.77 -57.18
CA LYS A 126 24.81 3.94 -57.90
C LYS A 126 23.74 4.54 -58.82
N GLY A 127 23.68 5.87 -58.95
CA GLY A 127 22.74 6.54 -59.85
C GLY A 127 21.26 6.32 -59.46
N PRO A 128 20.33 6.18 -60.42
CA PRO A 128 18.89 6.10 -60.14
C PRO A 128 18.46 4.79 -59.44
N SER A 129 19.30 3.75 -59.42
CA SER A 129 19.05 2.51 -58.67
C SER A 129 19.59 2.55 -57.23
N ARG A 130 19.90 3.74 -56.69
CA ARG A 130 20.43 3.91 -55.33
C ARG A 130 19.32 3.90 -54.28
N TYR A 131 19.18 2.80 -53.56
CA TYR A 131 18.26 2.65 -52.43
C TYR A 131 18.96 2.88 -51.08
N LEU A 132 18.19 3.04 -50.01
CA LEU A 132 18.70 3.27 -48.65
C LEU A 132 18.19 2.19 -47.73
N THR A 133 19.08 1.59 -46.95
CA THR A 133 18.71 0.56 -45.96
C THR A 133 18.98 1.04 -44.55
N VAL A 134 18.13 0.63 -43.62
CA VAL A 134 18.26 0.88 -42.19
C VAL A 134 18.25 -0.46 -41.49
N ARG A 135 19.37 -0.83 -40.87
CA ARG A 135 19.45 -2.02 -40.02
C ARG A 135 19.32 -1.64 -38.55
N LYS A 136 18.67 -2.51 -37.78
CA LYS A 136 18.73 -2.41 -36.31
C LYS A 136 20.19 -2.53 -35.89
N LYS A 137 20.59 -1.77 -34.88
CA LYS A 137 21.91 -1.99 -34.28
C LYS A 137 21.81 -3.26 -33.42
N ASP A 138 22.51 -4.32 -33.83
CA ASP A 138 22.58 -5.57 -33.08
C ASP A 138 22.99 -5.29 -31.63
N VAL A 139 22.28 -5.90 -30.67
CA VAL A 139 22.46 -5.62 -29.24
C VAL A 139 23.89 -5.96 -28.77
N ALA A 140 24.55 -6.91 -29.43
CA ALA A 140 25.94 -7.28 -29.21
C ALA A 140 26.98 -6.16 -29.46
N ASP A 141 26.61 -5.07 -30.13
CA ASP A 141 27.56 -4.04 -30.61
C ASP A 141 27.50 -2.72 -29.80
N LYS A 142 26.96 -2.77 -28.58
CA LYS A 142 27.12 -1.71 -27.57
C LYS A 142 28.04 -2.23 -26.47
N PRO A 143 29.04 -1.46 -26.00
CA PRO A 143 29.73 -1.79 -24.77
C PRO A 143 28.75 -1.64 -23.60
N HIS A 144 28.19 -2.76 -23.18
CA HIS A 144 27.73 -2.91 -21.80
C HIS A 144 28.95 -2.74 -20.88
N PRO A 145 28.80 -2.31 -19.62
CA PRO A 145 29.90 -2.39 -18.68
C PRO A 145 30.26 -3.87 -18.52
N ASN A 146 31.43 -4.28 -19.01
CA ASN A 146 31.93 -5.64 -18.84
C ASN A 146 32.21 -5.87 -17.35
N ILE A 147 31.24 -6.45 -16.65
CA ILE A 147 31.37 -6.71 -15.21
C ILE A 147 32.18 -7.99 -15.05
N SER A 148 33.49 -7.82 -14.88
CA SER A 148 34.37 -8.90 -14.46
C SER A 148 33.93 -9.43 -13.09
N LEU A 149 33.85 -10.75 -12.98
CA LEU A 149 33.27 -11.45 -11.85
C LEU A 149 34.08 -12.73 -11.61
N THR A 150 34.86 -12.73 -10.53
CA THR A 150 35.66 -13.87 -10.09
C THR A 150 34.94 -14.60 -8.96
N LEU A 151 34.90 -15.92 -9.00
CA LEU A 151 34.41 -16.76 -7.89
C LEU A 151 35.55 -17.01 -6.90
N SER A 152 35.33 -16.79 -5.60
CA SER A 152 36.33 -17.13 -4.58
C SER A 152 36.69 -18.63 -4.63
N PRO A 153 37.95 -19.02 -4.33
CA PRO A 153 38.37 -20.42 -4.35
C PRO A 153 37.50 -21.33 -3.45
N SER A 154 37.03 -20.79 -2.32
CA SER A 154 36.09 -21.47 -1.41
C SER A 154 34.75 -21.75 -2.09
N SER A 155 34.15 -20.77 -2.77
CA SER A 155 32.92 -20.97 -3.54
C SER A 155 33.09 -21.99 -4.66
N GLN A 156 34.20 -21.92 -5.41
CA GLN A 156 34.48 -22.92 -6.45
C GLN A 156 34.54 -24.34 -5.85
N TYR A 157 35.22 -24.53 -4.71
CA TYR A 157 35.28 -25.81 -4.00
C TYR A 157 33.90 -26.33 -3.58
N PHE A 158 33.07 -25.49 -2.95
CA PHE A 158 31.72 -25.89 -2.53
C PHE A 158 30.82 -26.28 -3.71
N ILE A 159 30.94 -25.59 -4.85
CA ILE A 159 30.17 -25.91 -6.06
C ILE A 159 30.69 -27.20 -6.70
N ARG A 160 32.01 -27.34 -6.92
CA ARG A 160 32.62 -28.59 -7.46
C ARG A 160 32.19 -29.81 -6.64
N SER A 161 32.21 -29.71 -5.30
CA SER A 161 31.76 -30.77 -4.39
C SER A 161 30.27 -31.13 -4.56
N LEU A 162 29.38 -30.14 -4.68
CA LEU A 162 27.95 -30.36 -4.94
C LEU A 162 27.71 -31.03 -6.30
N VAL A 163 28.39 -30.57 -7.34
CA VAL A 163 28.26 -31.09 -8.73
C VAL A 163 28.74 -32.54 -8.81
N GLN A 164 29.89 -32.86 -8.20
CA GLN A 164 30.41 -34.23 -8.13
C GLN A 164 29.47 -35.18 -7.37
N ARG A 165 28.90 -34.72 -6.25
CA ARG A 165 27.99 -35.54 -5.42
C ARG A 165 26.60 -35.70 -6.03
N PHE A 166 26.11 -34.70 -6.77
CA PHE A 166 24.80 -34.71 -7.42
C PHE A 166 24.90 -34.14 -8.86
N PRO A 167 25.37 -34.97 -9.83
CA PRO A 167 25.45 -34.59 -11.24
C PRO A 167 24.08 -34.21 -11.82
N THR A 168 24.06 -33.19 -12.68
CA THR A 168 22.82 -32.69 -13.31
C THR A 168 22.26 -33.70 -14.29
N SER A 169 21.06 -34.23 -14.01
CA SER A 169 20.47 -35.30 -14.82
C SER A 169 19.95 -34.80 -16.17
N LYS A 170 19.79 -35.71 -17.13
CA LYS A 170 19.20 -35.40 -18.45
C LYS A 170 17.81 -34.75 -18.33
N LYS A 171 17.00 -35.15 -17.34
CA LYS A 171 15.69 -34.55 -17.08
C LYS A 171 15.78 -33.13 -16.51
N GLU A 172 16.68 -32.88 -15.56
CA GLU A 172 16.94 -31.53 -15.04
C GLU A 172 17.48 -30.59 -16.12
N ARG A 173 18.09 -31.12 -17.20
CA ARG A 173 18.48 -30.35 -18.39
C ARG A 173 17.34 -30.10 -19.38
N THR A 174 16.40 -31.03 -19.57
CA THR A 174 15.23 -30.82 -20.46
C THR A 174 14.17 -29.92 -19.83
N ASP A 175 13.87 -30.09 -18.54
CA ASP A 175 12.84 -29.33 -17.82
C ASP A 175 13.18 -27.83 -17.74
N MET A 176 14.48 -27.49 -17.89
CA MET A 176 15.04 -26.13 -17.88
C MET A 176 15.05 -25.42 -19.24
N GLN A 177 14.81 -26.11 -20.37
CA GLN A 177 14.76 -25.43 -21.66
C GLN A 177 13.44 -24.64 -21.85
N PRO A 178 13.47 -23.53 -22.63
CA PRO A 178 12.25 -22.88 -23.10
C PRO A 178 11.50 -23.84 -24.03
N SER A 179 10.28 -24.20 -23.68
CA SER A 179 9.49 -25.24 -24.35
C SER A 179 8.92 -24.76 -25.67
N SER A 180 9.40 -25.33 -26.78
CA SER A 180 8.79 -25.17 -28.10
C SER A 180 7.41 -25.85 -28.16
N LYS A 181 6.48 -25.25 -28.91
CA LYS A 181 5.09 -25.71 -29.02
C LYS A 181 4.96 -26.99 -29.86
N SER A 182 5.11 -28.17 -29.27
CA SER A 182 4.80 -29.44 -29.95
C SER A 182 4.42 -30.66 -29.09
N SER A 183 4.39 -30.57 -27.75
CA SER A 183 4.25 -31.77 -26.88
C SER A 183 3.36 -31.62 -25.63
N SER A 184 2.50 -30.61 -25.57
CA SER A 184 1.57 -30.39 -24.45
C SER A 184 0.20 -31.08 -24.62
N SER A 185 0.19 -32.36 -25.01
CA SER A 185 -1.02 -33.17 -25.11
C SER A 185 -0.75 -34.65 -24.76
N LEU A 186 -1.66 -35.23 -23.97
CA LEU A 186 -1.73 -36.66 -23.61
C LEU A 186 -0.59 -37.25 -22.75
N ALA A 187 -0.58 -36.92 -21.46
CA ALA A 187 -0.15 -37.83 -20.39
C ALA A 187 -0.80 -37.43 -19.04
N ALA A 188 -2.06 -37.82 -18.83
CA ALA A 188 -2.76 -37.57 -17.56
C ALA A 188 -2.40 -38.66 -16.54
N ASP A 189 -1.37 -38.40 -15.74
CA ASP A 189 -0.89 -39.31 -14.70
C ASP A 189 -1.97 -39.43 -13.58
N PRO A 190 -2.62 -40.60 -13.36
CA PRO A 190 -3.84 -40.68 -12.54
C PRO A 190 -3.65 -40.27 -11.08
N ASP A 191 -2.45 -40.46 -10.56
CA ASP A 191 -2.07 -40.15 -9.17
C ASP A 191 -1.78 -38.65 -8.94
N SER A 192 -1.93 -37.81 -9.97
CA SER A 192 -1.73 -36.35 -9.89
C SER A 192 -2.90 -35.55 -9.30
N SER A 193 -3.87 -36.23 -8.68
CA SER A 193 -5.10 -35.67 -8.07
C SER A 193 -4.87 -34.88 -6.77
N TYR A 194 -3.69 -34.26 -6.60
CA TYR A 194 -3.29 -33.44 -5.46
C TYR A 194 -4.08 -32.13 -5.35
N ASP A 195 -5.32 -32.24 -4.87
CA ASP A 195 -6.13 -31.24 -4.15
C ASP A 195 -5.82 -29.75 -4.43
N ARG A 196 -5.91 -29.34 -5.71
CA ARG A 196 -5.78 -27.93 -6.17
C ARG A 196 -6.87 -27.01 -5.60
N ASN A 197 -7.73 -27.51 -4.71
CA ASN A 197 -8.89 -26.81 -4.15
C ASN A 197 -8.64 -26.16 -2.78
N ARG A 198 -7.47 -26.35 -2.16
CA ARG A 198 -7.12 -25.76 -0.85
C ARG A 198 -6.64 -24.30 -0.87
N ALA A 199 -6.97 -23.53 -1.91
CA ALA A 199 -6.78 -22.07 -1.89
C ALA A 199 -7.54 -21.46 -0.70
N SER A 200 -6.81 -20.87 0.23
CA SER A 200 -7.31 -20.63 1.59
C SER A 200 -8.02 -19.28 1.74
N GLY A 201 -9.31 -19.35 2.10
CA GLY A 201 -10.21 -18.20 2.11
C GLY A 201 -11.28 -18.20 1.02
N ARG A 202 -11.65 -19.39 0.50
CA ARG A 202 -12.91 -19.62 -0.24
C ARG A 202 -14.08 -19.75 0.75
N LEU A 203 -15.29 -19.40 0.30
CA LEU A 203 -16.52 -19.65 1.06
C LEU A 203 -16.89 -21.15 1.04
N ASN A 204 -17.58 -21.63 2.07
CA ASN A 204 -17.96 -23.05 2.17
C ASN A 204 -19.17 -23.36 1.28
N ASN A 205 -19.05 -24.39 0.43
CA ASN A 205 -20.12 -24.96 -0.39
C ASN A 205 -21.08 -25.84 0.45
N GLY A 206 -21.61 -25.29 1.55
CA GLY A 206 -22.64 -25.95 2.36
C GLY A 206 -23.98 -26.01 1.62
N ILE A 207 -24.67 -27.15 1.71
CA ILE A 207 -25.99 -27.36 1.10
C ILE A 207 -26.97 -26.29 1.61
N PRO A 208 -27.79 -25.65 0.75
CA PRO A 208 -28.83 -24.73 1.21
C PRO A 208 -29.88 -25.49 2.05
N MET A 209 -30.22 -24.95 3.22
CA MET A 209 -31.19 -25.53 4.15
C MET A 209 -32.37 -24.58 4.35
N VAL A 210 -33.51 -25.11 4.81
CA VAL A 210 -34.60 -24.28 5.34
C VAL A 210 -34.11 -23.58 6.61
N PRO A 211 -34.25 -22.24 6.74
CA PRO A 211 -33.84 -21.53 7.95
C PRO A 211 -34.63 -21.96 9.18
N LYS A 212 -34.06 -21.73 10.37
CA LYS A 212 -34.79 -21.93 11.62
C LYS A 212 -35.65 -20.71 11.94
N ARG A 213 -36.81 -20.95 12.57
CA ARG A 213 -37.60 -19.90 13.21
C ARG A 213 -36.71 -19.09 14.14
N ARG A 214 -36.66 -17.77 13.92
CA ARG A 214 -35.98 -16.82 14.79
C ARG A 214 -36.55 -16.86 16.23
N ALA A 215 -35.68 -16.81 17.23
CA ALA A 215 -36.10 -16.66 18.63
C ALA A 215 -36.50 -15.20 18.92
N PRO A 216 -37.48 -14.95 19.82
CA PRO A 216 -37.78 -13.59 20.28
C PRO A 216 -36.55 -12.97 20.95
N SER A 217 -36.29 -11.69 20.68
CA SER A 217 -35.11 -10.96 21.12
C SER A 217 -35.52 -9.61 21.72
N GLU A 218 -34.78 -9.15 22.73
CA GLU A 218 -34.93 -7.80 23.30
C GLU A 218 -34.79 -6.70 22.23
N LEU A 219 -34.12 -7.00 21.11
CA LEU A 219 -33.94 -6.09 19.98
C LEU A 219 -35.13 -6.05 19.00
N ASP A 220 -36.20 -6.84 19.20
CA ASP A 220 -37.38 -6.84 18.32
C ASP A 220 -38.02 -5.46 18.17
N ALA A 221 -38.32 -4.78 19.29
CA ALA A 221 -38.89 -3.44 19.28
C ALA A 221 -37.98 -2.42 18.58
N PHE A 222 -36.65 -2.59 18.68
CA PHE A 222 -35.70 -1.74 17.97
C PHE A 222 -35.73 -2.01 16.46
N ARG A 223 -35.80 -3.27 16.02
CA ARG A 223 -35.88 -3.62 14.60
C ARG A 223 -37.12 -3.04 13.94
N CYS A 224 -38.29 -3.22 14.55
CA CYS A 224 -39.55 -2.64 14.06
C CYS A 224 -39.54 -1.09 14.02
N SER A 225 -38.59 -0.43 14.70
CA SER A 225 -38.42 1.02 14.63
C SER A 225 -37.57 1.50 13.43
N LEU A 226 -36.94 0.61 12.65
CA LEU A 226 -36.09 0.99 11.51
C LEU A 226 -36.93 1.23 10.23
N PRO A 227 -36.64 2.27 9.42
CA PRO A 227 -37.42 2.58 8.21
C PRO A 227 -37.54 1.43 7.20
N VAL A 228 -36.53 0.55 7.10
CA VAL A 228 -36.57 -0.62 6.21
C VAL A 228 -37.66 -1.64 6.58
N CYS A 229 -38.18 -1.65 7.81
CA CYS A 229 -39.30 -2.52 8.19
C CYS A 229 -40.64 -2.04 7.61
N GLU A 230 -40.80 -0.74 7.35
CA GLU A 230 -42.03 -0.18 6.75
C GLU A 230 -42.22 -0.71 5.31
N HIS A 231 -41.14 -1.10 4.64
CA HIS A 231 -41.10 -1.66 3.28
C HIS A 231 -40.75 -3.18 3.24
N GLN A 232 -40.90 -3.92 4.35
CA GLN A 232 -40.44 -5.31 4.41
C GLN A 232 -41.01 -6.20 3.30
N GLU A 233 -42.34 -6.21 3.13
CA GLU A 233 -43.00 -7.10 2.17
C GLU A 233 -42.84 -6.58 0.72
N ASP A 234 -42.73 -5.26 0.50
CA ASP A 234 -42.35 -4.65 -0.80
C ASP A 234 -40.98 -5.18 -1.27
N ILE A 235 -39.99 -5.17 -0.38
CA ILE A 235 -38.62 -5.65 -0.66
C ILE A 235 -38.64 -7.14 -1.00
N ILE A 236 -39.35 -7.95 -0.21
CA ILE A 236 -39.47 -9.40 -0.44
C ILE A 236 -40.10 -9.67 -1.81
N GLN A 237 -41.22 -9.02 -2.13
CA GLN A 237 -41.92 -9.24 -3.40
C GLN A 237 -41.10 -8.78 -4.60
N LEU A 238 -40.47 -7.60 -4.52
CA LEU A 238 -39.60 -7.10 -5.59
C LEU A 238 -38.40 -8.03 -5.85
N ILE A 239 -37.81 -8.61 -4.78
CA ILE A 239 -36.74 -9.61 -4.89
C ILE A 239 -37.25 -10.95 -5.45
N ARG A 240 -38.49 -11.38 -5.18
CA ARG A 240 -39.07 -12.59 -5.79
C ARG A 240 -39.25 -12.44 -7.29
N ASP A 241 -39.83 -11.32 -7.73
CA ASP A 241 -40.25 -11.14 -9.13
C ASP A 241 -39.07 -10.84 -10.07
N ASN A 242 -37.93 -10.38 -9.54
CA ASN A 242 -36.80 -9.92 -10.33
C ASN A 242 -35.51 -10.73 -10.07
N ARG A 243 -34.56 -10.65 -11.00
CA ARG A 243 -33.23 -11.30 -10.87
C ARG A 243 -32.16 -10.40 -10.27
N VAL A 244 -32.23 -9.10 -10.56
CA VAL A 244 -31.39 -8.05 -9.97
C VAL A 244 -32.30 -6.99 -9.36
N VAL A 245 -32.03 -6.55 -8.14
CA VAL A 245 -32.76 -5.46 -7.47
C VAL A 245 -31.76 -4.49 -6.84
N LEU A 246 -31.98 -3.19 -7.00
CA LEU A 246 -31.18 -2.16 -6.33
C LEU A 246 -31.98 -1.49 -5.20
N VAL A 247 -31.47 -1.58 -3.98
CA VAL A 247 -32.06 -0.98 -2.78
C VAL A 247 -31.28 0.27 -2.41
N VAL A 248 -31.92 1.43 -2.55
CA VAL A 248 -31.34 2.74 -2.23
C VAL A 248 -31.92 3.22 -0.91
N GLY A 249 -31.08 3.65 0.02
CA GLY A 249 -31.55 4.24 1.27
C GLY A 249 -30.42 4.74 2.15
N GLU A 250 -30.68 5.80 2.91
CA GLU A 250 -29.67 6.52 3.68
C GLU A 250 -28.97 5.64 4.74
N THR A 251 -27.78 6.03 5.19
CA THR A 251 -27.07 5.36 6.28
C THR A 251 -27.93 5.35 7.55
N GLY A 252 -28.15 4.16 8.14
CA GLY A 252 -29.03 3.98 9.30
C GLY A 252 -30.47 3.56 8.99
N SER A 253 -30.89 3.56 7.72
CA SER A 253 -32.20 3.00 7.28
C SER A 253 -32.42 1.53 7.65
N GLY A 254 -31.32 0.75 7.80
CA GLY A 254 -31.31 -0.63 8.29
C GLY A 254 -30.93 -1.70 7.26
N LYS A 255 -30.87 -1.36 5.96
CA LYS A 255 -30.61 -2.24 4.79
C LYS A 255 -29.77 -3.48 5.11
N THR A 256 -28.48 -3.26 5.35
CA THR A 256 -27.41 -4.23 5.66
C THR A 256 -27.78 -5.28 6.71
N THR A 257 -28.54 -4.87 7.74
CA THR A 257 -28.91 -5.72 8.87
C THR A 257 -30.24 -6.45 8.68
N GLN A 258 -31.20 -5.82 8.01
CA GLN A 258 -32.59 -6.32 7.97
C GLN A 258 -32.92 -7.10 6.70
N ILE A 259 -32.48 -6.65 5.52
CA ILE A 259 -32.80 -7.31 4.24
C ILE A 259 -32.34 -8.78 4.22
N PRO A 260 -31.13 -9.15 4.69
CA PRO A 260 -30.73 -10.56 4.75
C PRO A 260 -31.61 -11.37 5.71
N GLN A 261 -32.13 -10.75 6.77
CA GLN A 261 -33.00 -11.42 7.75
C GLN A 261 -34.44 -11.58 7.23
N PHE A 262 -34.96 -10.59 6.49
CA PHE A 262 -36.26 -10.69 5.83
C PHE A 262 -36.29 -11.89 4.87
N LEU A 263 -35.23 -12.08 4.09
CA LEU A 263 -35.08 -13.25 3.21
C LEU A 263 -34.99 -14.57 3.99
N LEU A 264 -34.22 -14.65 5.08
CA LEU A 264 -34.17 -15.85 5.94
C LEU A 264 -35.53 -16.18 6.55
N ASP A 265 -36.23 -15.18 7.07
CA ASP A 265 -37.49 -15.37 7.80
C ASP A 265 -38.65 -15.65 6.82
N ASP A 266 -38.62 -15.13 5.59
CA ASP A 266 -39.56 -15.48 4.51
C ASP A 266 -39.33 -16.89 3.96
N TYR A 267 -38.08 -17.29 3.69
CA TYR A 267 -37.77 -18.66 3.25
C TYR A 267 -38.15 -19.69 4.33
N PHE A 268 -38.08 -19.33 5.62
CA PHE A 268 -38.68 -20.13 6.69
C PHE A 268 -40.21 -20.22 6.61
N ARG A 269 -40.93 -19.09 6.46
CA ARG A 269 -42.41 -19.08 6.29
C ARG A 269 -42.84 -20.03 5.16
N ASN A 270 -42.14 -19.96 4.03
CA ASN A 270 -42.43 -20.71 2.81
C ASN A 270 -41.82 -22.14 2.78
N ARG A 271 -41.12 -22.55 3.85
CA ARG A 271 -40.38 -23.83 3.97
C ARG A 271 -39.38 -24.11 2.84
N GLN A 272 -38.85 -23.07 2.22
CA GLN A 272 -37.87 -23.17 1.13
C GLN A 272 -36.44 -23.13 1.69
N SER A 273 -35.50 -23.77 0.98
CA SER A 273 -34.08 -23.72 1.34
C SER A 273 -33.41 -22.46 0.79
N CYS A 274 -32.47 -21.89 1.54
CA CYS A 274 -31.71 -20.72 1.09
C CYS A 274 -30.26 -20.73 1.56
N ARG A 275 -29.44 -19.96 0.84
CA ARG A 275 -28.05 -19.65 1.19
C ARG A 275 -27.73 -18.26 0.66
N ILE A 276 -27.31 -17.37 1.54
CA ILE A 276 -27.16 -15.93 1.31
C ILE A 276 -25.71 -15.53 1.61
N PHE A 277 -25.03 -14.95 0.63
CA PHE A 277 -23.74 -14.30 0.84
C PHE A 277 -23.93 -12.78 0.73
N CYS A 278 -23.50 -12.04 1.75
CA CYS A 278 -23.52 -10.58 1.75
C CYS A 278 -22.09 -10.05 1.79
N THR A 279 -21.69 -9.24 0.81
CA THR A 279 -20.38 -8.58 0.84
C THR A 279 -20.43 -7.30 1.65
N GLN A 280 -19.28 -6.92 2.18
CA GLN A 280 -18.98 -5.65 2.82
C GLN A 280 -17.61 -5.20 2.31
N PRO A 281 -17.39 -3.91 2.01
CA PRO A 281 -16.08 -3.43 1.54
C PRO A 281 -15.00 -3.60 2.62
N ARG A 282 -15.37 -3.65 3.91
CA ARG A 282 -14.44 -3.53 5.04
C ARG A 282 -14.53 -4.73 5.99
N ARG A 283 -13.38 -5.32 6.36
CA ARG A 283 -13.29 -6.49 7.27
C ARG A 283 -14.04 -6.30 8.60
N LEU A 284 -13.89 -5.14 9.24
CA LEU A 284 -14.55 -4.84 10.51
C LEU A 284 -16.07 -4.69 10.37
N ALA A 285 -16.57 -4.27 9.20
CA ALA A 285 -18.00 -4.22 8.93
C ALA A 285 -18.57 -5.65 8.81
N ALA A 286 -17.91 -6.54 8.06
CA ALA A 286 -18.32 -7.95 7.95
C ALA A 286 -18.41 -8.66 9.32
N ILE A 287 -17.46 -8.42 10.23
CA ILE A 287 -17.52 -8.94 11.62
C ILE A 287 -18.69 -8.30 12.38
N ALA A 288 -18.71 -6.97 12.51
CA ALA A 288 -19.64 -6.27 13.38
C ALA A 288 -21.11 -6.42 12.93
N VAL A 289 -21.36 -6.50 11.62
CA VAL A 289 -22.70 -6.79 11.08
C VAL A 289 -23.11 -8.22 11.39
N ALA A 290 -22.22 -9.21 11.22
CA ALA A 290 -22.54 -10.61 11.56
C ALA A 290 -22.79 -10.80 13.06
N GLU A 291 -22.00 -10.18 13.93
CA GLU A 291 -22.22 -10.14 15.38
C GLU A 291 -23.56 -9.50 15.74
N ARG A 292 -23.86 -8.34 15.15
CA ARG A 292 -25.14 -7.62 15.38
C ARG A 292 -26.35 -8.43 14.91
N VAL A 293 -26.28 -9.02 13.72
CA VAL A 293 -27.37 -9.79 13.11
C VAL A 293 -27.58 -11.13 13.83
N ALA A 294 -26.52 -11.78 14.32
CA ALA A 294 -26.65 -12.96 15.20
C ALA A 294 -27.35 -12.60 16.53
N ALA A 295 -26.94 -11.51 17.19
CA ALA A 295 -27.57 -11.03 18.43
C ALA A 295 -29.05 -10.66 18.24
N GLU A 296 -29.41 -10.04 17.11
CA GLU A 296 -30.81 -9.76 16.75
C GLU A 296 -31.67 -11.02 16.52
N ARG A 297 -31.07 -12.19 16.27
CA ARG A 297 -31.76 -13.49 16.18
C ARG A 297 -31.77 -14.29 17.49
N GLY A 298 -31.06 -13.82 18.53
CA GLY A 298 -30.80 -14.59 19.75
C GLY A 298 -29.78 -15.72 19.55
N GLU A 299 -28.92 -15.62 18.53
CA GLU A 299 -27.96 -16.65 18.14
C GLU A 299 -26.50 -16.20 18.41
N CYS A 300 -25.59 -17.16 18.52
CA CYS A 300 -24.14 -16.90 18.45
C CYS A 300 -23.65 -16.93 17.00
N VAL A 301 -22.65 -16.11 16.65
CA VAL A 301 -22.02 -16.12 15.33
C VAL A 301 -21.41 -17.50 15.04
N GLY A 302 -21.67 -18.02 13.83
CA GLY A 302 -21.34 -19.39 13.41
C GLY A 302 -22.52 -20.36 13.49
N GLN A 303 -23.67 -19.94 14.02
CA GLN A 303 -24.95 -20.65 13.86
C GLN A 303 -25.57 -20.34 12.49
N THR A 304 -26.83 -19.88 12.37
CA THR A 304 -27.43 -19.57 11.06
C THR A 304 -26.78 -18.34 10.41
N VAL A 305 -26.24 -17.43 11.22
CA VAL A 305 -25.50 -16.22 10.80
C VAL A 305 -24.01 -16.39 11.10
N GLY A 306 -23.14 -16.01 10.16
CA GLY A 306 -21.68 -16.08 10.32
C GLY A 306 -20.93 -15.03 9.48
N TYR A 307 -19.60 -15.00 9.60
CA TYR A 307 -18.74 -14.21 8.72
C TYR A 307 -17.54 -15.00 8.20
N HIS A 308 -17.03 -14.60 7.04
CA HIS A 308 -15.78 -15.10 6.46
C HIS A 308 -14.99 -13.93 5.85
N ILE A 309 -13.84 -13.64 6.43
CA ILE A 309 -12.86 -12.68 5.93
C ILE A 309 -11.50 -13.36 5.77
N ARG A 310 -10.51 -12.71 5.14
CA ARG A 310 -9.21 -13.34 4.88
C ARG A 310 -8.53 -13.80 6.19
N LEU A 311 -8.32 -15.11 6.32
CA LEU A 311 -7.83 -15.88 7.48
C LEU A 311 -8.73 -16.00 8.70
N GLU A 312 -9.93 -15.43 8.71
CA GLU A 312 -10.79 -15.44 9.89
C GLU A 312 -12.22 -15.76 9.50
N SER A 313 -12.76 -16.85 10.06
CA SER A 313 -14.02 -17.42 9.65
C SER A 313 -14.79 -17.93 10.87
N ARG A 314 -16.03 -17.47 11.00
CA ARG A 314 -17.01 -17.93 11.98
C ARG A 314 -18.25 -18.41 11.21
N VAL A 315 -18.06 -19.49 10.46
CA VAL A 315 -19.13 -20.22 9.76
C VAL A 315 -19.09 -21.70 10.13
N SER A 316 -20.25 -22.36 10.09
CA SER A 316 -20.38 -23.81 10.23
C SER A 316 -21.22 -24.37 9.07
N PRO A 317 -21.37 -25.70 8.94
CA PRO A 317 -22.31 -26.29 7.98
C PRO A 317 -23.78 -25.84 8.17
N LYS A 318 -24.12 -25.26 9.34
CA LYS A 318 -25.45 -24.73 9.67
C LYS A 318 -25.62 -23.24 9.30
N THR A 319 -24.55 -22.58 8.82
CA THR A 319 -24.57 -21.16 8.45
C THR A 319 -25.17 -20.98 7.06
N LEU A 320 -26.24 -20.18 7.01
CA LEU A 320 -27.01 -19.88 5.80
C LEU A 320 -26.77 -18.44 5.33
N LEU A 321 -26.60 -17.50 6.25
CA LEU A 321 -26.18 -16.13 5.97
C LEU A 321 -24.70 -15.95 6.35
N THR A 322 -23.85 -15.66 5.35
CA THR A 322 -22.44 -15.34 5.56
C THR A 322 -22.13 -13.92 5.11
N PHE A 323 -21.66 -13.07 6.03
CA PHE A 323 -21.08 -11.77 5.70
C PHE A 323 -19.60 -11.94 5.33
N CYS A 324 -19.13 -11.34 4.25
CA CYS A 324 -17.76 -11.50 3.77
C CYS A 324 -17.21 -10.22 3.14
N THR A 325 -15.89 -10.16 2.91
CA THR A 325 -15.29 -9.08 2.10
C THR A 325 -15.41 -9.37 0.61
N SER A 326 -15.57 -8.35 -0.25
CA SER A 326 -15.67 -8.51 -1.72
C SER A 326 -14.59 -9.44 -2.29
N GLY A 327 -13.33 -9.28 -1.88
CA GLY A 327 -12.20 -10.14 -2.29
C GLY A 327 -12.20 -11.60 -1.78
N VAL A 328 -13.10 -11.98 -0.85
CA VAL A 328 -13.33 -13.38 -0.44
C VAL A 328 -14.37 -14.04 -1.36
N LEU A 329 -15.45 -13.31 -1.68
CA LEU A 329 -16.40 -13.77 -2.68
C LEU A 329 -15.70 -13.90 -4.05
N LEU A 330 -14.93 -12.88 -4.46
CA LEU A 330 -14.18 -12.91 -5.73
C LEU A 330 -13.23 -14.11 -5.84
N ARG A 331 -12.44 -14.42 -4.80
CA ARG A 331 -11.59 -15.64 -4.75
C ARG A 331 -12.40 -16.93 -4.87
N THR A 332 -13.65 -16.92 -4.39
CA THR A 332 -14.57 -18.06 -4.55
C THR A 332 -15.04 -18.17 -6.01
N LEU A 333 -15.32 -17.06 -6.70
CA LEU A 333 -15.67 -17.05 -8.14
C LEU A 333 -14.49 -17.48 -9.02
N MET A 334 -13.27 -17.05 -8.69
CA MET A 334 -12.03 -17.43 -9.39
C MET A 334 -11.74 -18.94 -9.31
N ALA A 335 -12.35 -19.67 -8.36
CA ALA A 335 -12.28 -21.13 -8.29
C ALA A 335 -13.24 -21.85 -9.27
N GLY A 336 -14.04 -21.10 -10.03
CA GLY A 336 -15.04 -21.59 -10.96
C GLY A 336 -16.46 -21.20 -10.55
N ASP A 337 -17.27 -20.82 -11.53
CA ASP A 337 -18.66 -20.36 -11.36
C ASP A 337 -19.55 -21.44 -10.67
N ALA A 338 -19.17 -22.72 -10.78
CA ALA A 338 -19.83 -23.86 -10.13
C ALA A 338 -19.92 -23.75 -8.59
N SER A 339 -19.03 -22.97 -7.96
CA SER A 339 -19.07 -22.70 -6.51
C SER A 339 -20.39 -22.06 -6.04
N LEU A 340 -21.05 -21.27 -6.91
CA LEU A 340 -22.29 -20.57 -6.59
C LEU A 340 -23.57 -21.40 -6.83
N THR A 341 -23.48 -22.63 -7.35
CA THR A 341 -24.64 -23.51 -7.56
C THR A 341 -25.43 -23.81 -6.29
N THR A 342 -24.82 -23.66 -5.11
CA THR A 342 -25.44 -23.85 -3.79
C THR A 342 -26.01 -22.56 -3.18
N VAL A 343 -25.86 -21.41 -3.85
CA VAL A 343 -26.20 -20.06 -3.34
C VAL A 343 -27.50 -19.59 -3.98
N THR A 344 -28.46 -19.10 -3.18
CA THR A 344 -29.72 -18.58 -3.71
C THR A 344 -29.73 -17.06 -3.86
N HIS A 345 -29.02 -16.35 -2.98
CA HIS A 345 -28.91 -14.89 -3.03
C HIS A 345 -27.47 -14.40 -2.81
N ILE A 346 -27.06 -13.42 -3.60
CA ILE A 346 -25.88 -12.58 -3.32
C ILE A 346 -26.34 -11.15 -3.08
N ILE A 347 -25.85 -10.54 -2.01
CA ILE A 347 -26.11 -9.15 -1.63
C ILE A 347 -24.78 -8.40 -1.71
N VAL A 348 -24.63 -7.49 -2.66
CA VAL A 348 -23.47 -6.59 -2.73
C VAL A 348 -23.87 -5.28 -2.08
N ASP A 349 -23.32 -5.03 -0.90
CA ASP A 349 -23.64 -3.85 -0.08
C ASP A 349 -22.63 -2.72 -0.25
N GLU A 350 -23.06 -1.50 0.08
CA GLU A 350 -22.28 -0.27 -0.01
C GLU A 350 -21.63 -0.02 -1.39
N VAL A 351 -22.31 -0.40 -2.50
CA VAL A 351 -21.76 -0.31 -3.89
C VAL A 351 -21.35 1.10 -4.33
N HIS A 352 -21.79 2.12 -3.60
CA HIS A 352 -21.43 3.51 -3.82
C HIS A 352 -20.04 3.90 -3.27
N GLU A 353 -19.33 3.03 -2.54
CA GLU A 353 -17.90 3.26 -2.22
C GLU A 353 -16.98 3.13 -3.44
N ARG A 354 -17.44 2.48 -4.54
CA ARG A 354 -16.70 2.26 -5.81
C ARG A 354 -15.27 1.73 -5.61
N ASP A 355 -15.12 0.84 -4.62
CA ASP A 355 -13.91 0.05 -4.39
C ASP A 355 -13.64 -0.88 -5.58
N GLY A 356 -12.39 -0.92 -6.06
CA GLY A 356 -12.02 -1.66 -7.27
C GLY A 356 -12.27 -3.18 -7.20
N LEU A 357 -12.18 -3.79 -6.01
CA LEU A 357 -12.54 -5.21 -5.84
C LEU A 357 -14.06 -5.44 -5.88
N THR A 358 -14.85 -4.41 -5.58
CA THR A 358 -16.31 -4.44 -5.59
C THR A 358 -16.84 -4.14 -6.99
N ASP A 359 -16.25 -3.20 -7.72
CA ASP A 359 -16.56 -2.96 -9.14
C ASP A 359 -16.21 -4.19 -10.01
N PHE A 360 -15.02 -4.78 -9.86
CA PHE A 360 -14.64 -5.99 -10.59
C PHE A 360 -15.49 -7.21 -10.20
N LEU A 361 -15.94 -7.29 -8.93
CA LEU A 361 -16.93 -8.27 -8.51
C LEU A 361 -18.28 -8.07 -9.23
N LEU A 362 -18.76 -6.84 -9.41
CA LEU A 362 -20.00 -6.57 -10.14
C LEU A 362 -19.89 -6.97 -11.62
N THR A 363 -18.74 -6.74 -12.27
CA THR A 363 -18.46 -7.26 -13.62
C THR A 363 -18.52 -8.78 -13.65
N LYS A 364 -17.81 -9.47 -12.74
CA LYS A 364 -17.85 -10.94 -12.70
C LYS A 364 -19.24 -11.50 -12.34
N MET A 365 -20.04 -10.75 -11.57
CA MET A 365 -21.43 -11.10 -11.29
C MET A 365 -22.34 -11.01 -12.53
N GLN A 366 -22.02 -10.17 -13.51
CA GLN A 366 -22.76 -10.09 -14.78
C GLN A 366 -22.64 -11.41 -15.57
N ASP A 367 -21.43 -11.97 -15.72
CA ASP A 367 -21.21 -13.33 -16.27
C ASP A 367 -22.01 -14.40 -15.52
N VAL A 368 -21.89 -14.38 -14.20
CA VAL A 368 -22.46 -15.42 -13.32
C VAL A 368 -23.97 -15.43 -13.42
N LEU A 369 -24.62 -14.27 -13.51
CA LEU A 369 -26.06 -14.17 -13.67
C LEU A 369 -26.56 -14.76 -15.00
N GLN A 370 -25.75 -14.73 -16.07
CA GLN A 370 -26.08 -15.42 -17.33
C GLN A 370 -26.00 -16.94 -17.18
N LYS A 371 -24.99 -17.45 -16.45
CA LYS A 371 -24.73 -18.89 -16.28
C LYS A 371 -25.60 -19.57 -15.20
N VAL A 372 -26.00 -18.84 -14.16
CA VAL A 372 -26.76 -19.36 -13.02
C VAL A 372 -28.13 -18.68 -12.96
N PRO A 373 -29.14 -19.15 -13.73
CA PRO A 373 -30.43 -18.47 -13.89
C PRO A 373 -31.24 -18.38 -12.58
N THR A 374 -31.04 -19.31 -11.65
CA THR A 374 -31.69 -19.37 -10.34
C THR A 374 -31.17 -18.34 -9.34
N LEU A 375 -30.00 -17.75 -9.59
CA LEU A 375 -29.35 -16.82 -8.65
C LEU A 375 -30.01 -15.43 -8.71
N LYS A 376 -30.26 -14.87 -7.53
CA LYS A 376 -30.74 -13.49 -7.31
C LYS A 376 -29.62 -12.59 -6.78
N LEU A 377 -29.49 -11.39 -7.35
CA LEU A 377 -28.53 -10.37 -6.94
C LEU A 377 -29.27 -9.17 -6.35
N ILE A 378 -28.90 -8.77 -5.14
CA ILE A 378 -29.36 -7.53 -4.51
C ILE A 378 -28.17 -6.58 -4.42
N LEU A 379 -28.33 -5.37 -4.93
CA LEU A 379 -27.38 -4.27 -4.78
C LEU A 379 -27.91 -3.32 -3.70
N SER A 380 -27.04 -2.78 -2.85
CA SER A 380 -27.43 -1.89 -1.77
C SER A 380 -26.55 -0.63 -1.75
N SER A 381 -27.20 0.54 -1.75
CA SER A 381 -26.57 1.86 -1.90
C SER A 381 -27.14 2.89 -0.91
N ALA A 382 -26.36 3.93 -0.60
CA ALA A 382 -26.80 5.09 0.16
C ALA A 382 -26.71 6.42 -0.62
N ALA A 383 -26.30 6.41 -1.90
CA ALA A 383 -25.99 7.61 -2.67
C ALA A 383 -26.49 7.57 -4.14
N LEU A 384 -26.32 8.71 -4.83
CA LEU A 384 -27.13 9.20 -5.96
C LEU A 384 -26.99 8.50 -7.32
N ASP A 385 -25.93 7.74 -7.60
CA ASP A 385 -25.64 7.20 -8.95
C ASP A 385 -26.51 5.97 -9.33
N VAL A 386 -27.81 6.05 -9.04
CA VAL A 386 -28.81 5.00 -9.24
C VAL A 386 -28.92 4.59 -10.72
N GLU A 387 -28.95 5.56 -11.63
CA GLU A 387 -29.15 5.28 -13.06
C GLU A 387 -27.96 4.53 -13.68
N LEU A 388 -26.75 4.75 -13.19
CA LEU A 388 -25.56 4.03 -13.66
C LEU A 388 -25.68 2.52 -13.38
N PHE A 389 -26.13 2.14 -12.19
CA PHE A 389 -26.36 0.73 -11.84
C PHE A 389 -27.60 0.15 -12.53
N ARG A 390 -28.65 0.95 -12.76
CA ARG A 390 -29.81 0.55 -13.57
C ARG A 390 -29.40 0.23 -15.01
N GLN A 391 -28.66 1.12 -15.66
CA GLN A 391 -28.17 0.94 -17.03
C GLN A 391 -27.26 -0.29 -17.12
N TYR A 392 -26.28 -0.44 -16.21
CA TYR A 392 -25.31 -1.54 -16.23
C TYR A 392 -25.95 -2.93 -16.07
N PHE A 393 -27.01 -3.05 -15.27
CA PHE A 393 -27.75 -4.31 -15.07
C PHE A 393 -29.05 -4.41 -15.91
N GLY A 394 -29.19 -3.62 -16.97
CA GLY A 394 -30.28 -3.78 -17.94
C GLY A 394 -31.66 -3.35 -17.42
N SER A 395 -31.76 -2.13 -16.87
CA SER A 395 -32.98 -1.52 -16.32
C SER A 395 -33.56 -2.24 -15.10
N CYS A 396 -32.70 -2.69 -14.18
CA CYS A 396 -33.13 -3.34 -12.95
C CYS A 396 -34.04 -2.43 -12.09
N PRO A 397 -35.05 -2.99 -11.38
CA PRO A 397 -35.93 -2.22 -10.50
C PRO A 397 -35.17 -1.63 -9.31
N VAL A 398 -35.67 -0.49 -8.84
CA VAL A 398 -35.14 0.24 -7.69
C VAL A 398 -36.22 0.48 -6.66
N ILE A 399 -35.88 0.29 -5.38
CA ILE A 399 -36.70 0.70 -4.24
C ILE A 399 -35.95 1.73 -3.40
N HIS A 400 -36.65 2.81 -3.01
CA HIS A 400 -36.09 3.95 -2.29
C HIS A 400 -36.62 4.00 -0.85
N LEU A 401 -35.74 3.78 0.12
CA LEU A 401 -36.04 3.80 1.55
C LEU A 401 -35.68 5.17 2.13
N LYS A 402 -36.69 5.94 2.54
CA LYS A 402 -36.50 7.24 3.20
C LYS A 402 -35.87 7.02 4.59
N GLY A 403 -34.80 7.74 4.91
CA GLY A 403 -34.22 7.69 6.24
C GLY A 403 -34.91 8.63 7.22
N ARG A 404 -34.58 8.49 8.51
CA ARG A 404 -34.96 9.45 9.55
C ARG A 404 -33.78 10.40 9.75
N LEU A 405 -33.77 11.46 8.95
CA LEU A 405 -32.82 12.57 9.09
C LEU A 405 -33.10 13.32 10.40
N PHE A 406 -32.02 13.66 11.11
CA PHE A 406 -32.04 14.65 12.18
C PHE A 406 -31.51 15.98 11.60
N GLU A 407 -32.02 17.11 12.08
CA GLU A 407 -31.50 18.42 11.69
C GLU A 407 -30.05 18.56 12.16
N VAL A 408 -29.12 18.64 11.20
CA VAL A 408 -27.71 18.93 11.44
C VAL A 408 -27.44 20.33 10.91
N LYS A 409 -27.13 21.26 11.81
CA LYS A 409 -26.75 22.61 11.42
C LYS A 409 -25.31 22.62 10.92
N ASP A 410 -25.13 22.80 9.61
CA ASP A 410 -23.83 23.10 9.02
C ASP A 410 -23.33 24.48 9.46
N VAL A 411 -22.02 24.59 9.67
CA VAL A 411 -21.33 25.80 10.16
C VAL A 411 -19.99 25.87 9.44
N PHE A 412 -19.80 26.88 8.59
CA PHE A 412 -18.59 27.00 7.75
C PHE A 412 -17.44 27.68 8.51
N LEU A 413 -16.24 27.70 7.94
CA LEU A 413 -15.05 28.26 8.61
C LEU A 413 -15.25 29.75 8.96
N GLU A 414 -15.95 30.48 8.12
CA GLU A 414 -16.31 31.89 8.30
C GLU A 414 -17.24 32.08 9.51
N ASP A 415 -18.18 31.15 9.71
CA ASP A 415 -19.09 31.13 10.84
C ASP A 415 -18.36 30.72 12.12
N ILE A 416 -17.49 29.70 12.07
CA ILE A 416 -16.63 29.31 13.20
C ILE A 416 -15.74 30.48 13.62
N LEU A 417 -15.09 31.18 12.68
CA LEU A 417 -14.25 32.34 12.96
C LEU A 417 -15.04 33.53 13.53
N ARG A 418 -16.31 33.71 13.11
CA ARG A 418 -17.22 34.70 13.71
C ARG A 418 -17.67 34.31 15.12
N LEU A 419 -18.04 33.05 15.35
CA LEU A 419 -18.57 32.54 16.62
C LEU A 419 -17.49 32.36 17.71
N THR A 420 -16.26 31.99 17.33
CA THR A 420 -15.15 31.77 18.28
C THR A 420 -14.30 33.01 18.54
N GLY A 421 -14.42 34.04 17.69
CA GLY A 421 -13.52 35.20 17.70
C GLY A 421 -12.05 34.85 17.40
N PHE A 422 -11.75 33.62 16.95
CA PHE A 422 -10.38 33.13 16.81
C PHE A 422 -9.56 33.98 15.83
N ASN A 423 -8.48 34.57 16.34
CA ASN A 423 -7.69 35.57 15.63
C ASN A 423 -6.20 35.29 15.77
N ASN A 424 -5.50 35.16 14.64
CA ASN A 424 -4.06 34.91 14.57
C ASN A 424 -3.38 36.03 13.76
N ARG A 425 -2.09 36.30 14.00
CA ARG A 425 -1.32 37.36 13.29
C ARG A 425 -1.35 37.21 11.77
N ASP A 426 -1.37 35.99 11.24
CA ASP A 426 -1.50 35.75 9.80
C ASP A 426 -2.94 35.89 9.28
N LEU A 427 -3.94 35.70 10.15
CA LEU A 427 -5.34 35.99 9.84
C LEU A 427 -5.59 37.50 9.69
N TRP A 428 -4.86 38.34 10.45
CA TRP A 428 -4.85 39.79 10.24
C TRP A 428 -4.34 40.14 8.85
N LYS A 429 -3.18 39.60 8.43
CA LYS A 429 -2.62 39.81 7.09
C LYS A 429 -3.62 39.40 6.00
N TYR A 430 -4.30 38.27 6.18
CA TYR A 430 -5.31 37.81 5.23
C TYR A 430 -6.55 38.71 5.19
N LYS A 431 -7.11 39.10 6.35
CA LYS A 431 -8.22 40.07 6.42
C LYS A 431 -7.85 41.41 5.78
N GLU A 432 -6.66 41.93 6.06
CA GLU A 432 -6.16 43.18 5.52
C GLU A 432 -5.90 43.09 4.01
N GLU A 433 -5.34 41.98 3.51
CA GLU A 433 -5.18 41.77 2.07
C GLU A 433 -6.53 41.57 1.35
N THR A 434 -7.49 40.88 1.97
CA THR A 434 -8.84 40.68 1.42
C THR A 434 -9.62 42.01 1.38
N GLN A 435 -9.64 42.78 2.46
CA GLN A 435 -10.19 44.15 2.44
C GLN A 435 -9.47 45.05 1.43
N ARG A 436 -8.16 44.85 1.20
CA ARG A 436 -7.40 45.56 0.17
C ARG A 436 -7.74 45.10 -1.26
N LYS A 437 -8.17 43.86 -1.47
CA LYS A 437 -8.74 43.36 -2.73
C LYS A 437 -10.15 43.92 -2.93
N GLU A 438 -11.02 43.87 -1.93
CA GLU A 438 -12.38 44.44 -1.98
C GLU A 438 -12.37 45.95 -2.25
N ARG A 439 -11.53 46.72 -1.53
CA ARG A 439 -11.35 48.17 -1.76
C ARG A 439 -10.73 48.50 -3.12
N LYS A 440 -9.98 47.58 -3.72
CA LYS A 440 -9.52 47.70 -5.12
C LYS A 440 -10.65 47.38 -6.10
N GLN A 441 -11.45 46.35 -5.82
CA GLN A 441 -12.56 45.94 -6.67
C GLN A 441 -13.64 47.02 -6.72
N LYS A 442 -14.10 47.52 -5.57
CA LYS A 442 -15.05 48.66 -5.51
C LYS A 442 -14.52 49.87 -6.27
N ARG A 443 -13.26 50.26 -6.07
CA ARG A 443 -12.65 51.38 -6.78
C ARG A 443 -12.42 51.14 -8.28
N LEU A 444 -12.39 49.88 -8.72
CA LEU A 444 -12.38 49.52 -10.14
C LEU A 444 -13.79 49.64 -10.71
N THR A 445 -14.82 49.21 -9.99
CA THR A 445 -16.24 49.38 -10.35
C THR A 445 -16.62 50.87 -10.43
N GLU A 446 -16.36 51.64 -9.37
CA GLU A 446 -16.52 53.11 -9.33
C GLU A 446 -15.79 53.79 -10.50
N TRP A 447 -14.59 53.31 -10.86
CA TRP A 447 -13.84 53.86 -12.00
C TRP A 447 -14.48 53.52 -13.35
N CYS A 448 -14.91 52.28 -13.56
CA CYS A 448 -15.65 51.89 -14.77
C CYS A 448 -16.94 52.72 -14.93
N GLU A 449 -17.73 52.86 -13.86
CA GLU A 449 -18.93 53.70 -13.84
C GLU A 449 -18.61 55.15 -14.24
N THR A 450 -17.55 55.77 -13.68
CA THR A 450 -17.16 57.13 -14.08
C THR A 450 -16.67 57.23 -15.53
N VAL A 451 -15.96 56.22 -16.05
CA VAL A 451 -15.50 56.19 -17.45
C VAL A 451 -16.70 56.11 -18.41
N GLU A 452 -17.69 55.27 -18.10
CA GLU A 452 -18.94 55.17 -18.87
C GLU A 452 -19.71 56.51 -18.88
N THR A 453 -19.80 57.23 -17.75
CA THR A 453 -20.44 58.57 -17.72
C THR A 453 -19.67 59.67 -18.47
N SER A 454 -18.42 59.45 -18.88
CA SER A 454 -17.56 60.47 -19.49
C SER A 454 -17.54 60.47 -21.03
N SER A 455 -18.30 59.59 -21.67
CA SER A 455 -18.21 59.32 -23.12
C SER A 455 -19.53 59.61 -23.87
N PRO A 456 -19.64 60.70 -24.66
CA PRO A 456 -20.88 61.04 -25.35
C PRO A 456 -21.08 60.31 -26.70
N VAL A 457 -22.20 59.58 -26.80
CA VAL A 457 -23.03 59.36 -28.01
C VAL A 457 -22.48 58.46 -29.13
N ARG A 458 -22.97 57.21 -29.20
CA ARG A 458 -23.92 56.75 -30.25
C ARG A 458 -24.48 55.34 -29.98
N GLU A 459 -25.79 55.16 -30.16
CA GLU A 459 -26.45 53.85 -30.23
C GLU A 459 -26.21 53.17 -31.61
N PRO A 460 -26.48 51.85 -31.76
CA PRO A 460 -27.85 51.50 -32.19
C PRO A 460 -28.46 50.21 -31.58
N SER A 461 -29.78 50.27 -31.35
CA SER A 461 -30.78 49.18 -31.34
C SER A 461 -30.73 48.06 -30.27
N PRO A 462 -31.89 47.56 -29.80
CA PRO A 462 -31.96 46.60 -28.68
C PRO A 462 -32.18 45.14 -29.10
N VAL A 463 -31.70 44.22 -28.26
CA VAL A 463 -32.26 42.85 -28.15
C VAL A 463 -32.67 42.62 -26.71
N LEU A 464 -33.97 42.53 -26.46
CA LEU A 464 -34.54 42.23 -25.14
C LEU A 464 -34.35 40.75 -24.81
N ALA A 465 -33.95 40.47 -23.57
CA ALA A 465 -34.01 39.13 -22.99
C ALA A 465 -35.26 39.00 -22.08
N PRO A 466 -36.12 38.02 -22.36
CA PRO A 466 -36.91 37.30 -21.37
C PRO A 466 -36.32 35.89 -21.14
N GLY A 467 -36.64 35.15 -20.08
CA GLY A 467 -37.60 35.46 -19.01
C GLY A 467 -38.56 34.29 -18.77
N PHE A 468 -38.18 33.40 -17.84
CA PHE A 468 -39.03 32.51 -17.01
C PHE A 468 -40.26 31.77 -17.62
N LEU A 469 -40.24 30.43 -17.50
CA LEU A 469 -41.38 29.47 -17.52
C LEU A 469 -42.29 29.40 -18.77
N GLN A 470 -42.55 28.19 -19.27
CA GLN A 470 -43.75 27.37 -18.93
C GLN A 470 -43.78 26.10 -19.84
N ALA A 471 -44.79 25.24 -19.71
CA ALA A 471 -44.87 23.93 -20.36
C ALA A 471 -45.77 23.90 -21.61
N SER A 472 -45.60 22.84 -22.41
CA SER A 472 -46.56 22.21 -23.34
C SER A 472 -47.21 23.05 -24.46
N SER A 473 -46.92 22.70 -25.72
CA SER A 473 -47.94 22.23 -26.67
C SER A 473 -47.34 21.53 -27.90
N CYS A 474 -48.13 20.67 -28.55
CA CYS A 474 -47.77 19.83 -29.68
C CYS A 474 -47.51 20.58 -31.00
N GLY A 475 -46.77 19.95 -31.92
CA GLY A 475 -46.70 20.34 -33.33
C GLY A 475 -45.32 20.03 -33.92
N GLY A 476 -45.22 19.08 -34.85
CA GLY A 476 -43.94 18.70 -35.44
C GLY A 476 -44.05 18.26 -36.88
N ARG A 477 -42.90 18.23 -37.56
CA ARG A 477 -42.57 17.36 -38.69
C ARG A 477 -41.07 17.29 -38.88
N ASP A 478 -40.65 16.33 -39.68
CA ASP A 478 -39.26 15.95 -39.91
C ASP A 478 -38.39 17.10 -40.43
N ASP A 479 -37.12 17.12 -40.03
CA ASP A 479 -36.12 16.68 -40.98
C ASP A 479 -34.92 16.02 -40.28
N ARG A 480 -34.13 15.25 -41.04
CA ARG A 480 -32.93 14.56 -40.53
C ARG A 480 -31.69 15.22 -41.08
N ASP A 481 -30.76 15.65 -40.22
CA ASP A 481 -29.35 15.40 -40.52
C ASP A 481 -28.46 15.36 -39.29
N SER A 482 -27.32 14.67 -39.39
CA SER A 482 -26.49 14.29 -38.24
C SER A 482 -25.15 15.03 -38.19
N ASN A 483 -25.04 16.03 -37.31
CA ASN A 483 -23.75 16.66 -36.98
C ASN A 483 -22.92 15.74 -36.06
N LYS A 484 -21.95 15.05 -36.64
CA LYS A 484 -20.78 14.54 -35.90
C LYS A 484 -19.92 15.71 -35.43
N LEU A 485 -19.23 15.56 -34.30
CA LEU A 485 -18.05 16.39 -34.02
C LEU A 485 -16.87 15.82 -34.80
N ASP A 486 -16.11 16.68 -35.48
CA ASP A 486 -14.88 16.29 -36.17
C ASP A 486 -13.75 16.03 -35.17
N ASN A 487 -13.57 14.76 -34.82
CA ASN A 487 -12.39 14.30 -34.08
C ASN A 487 -11.15 14.43 -34.97
N LYS A 488 -10.29 15.42 -34.69
CA LYS A 488 -8.94 15.47 -35.24
C LYS A 488 -8.12 14.26 -34.76
N GLY A 489 -7.50 13.56 -35.70
CA GLY A 489 -6.60 12.45 -35.41
C GLY A 489 -5.31 12.91 -34.68
N PRO A 490 -4.58 11.97 -34.04
CA PRO A 490 -3.37 12.29 -33.27
C PRO A 490 -2.25 12.95 -34.09
N GLU A 491 -2.27 12.80 -35.42
CA GLU A 491 -1.30 13.40 -36.36
C GLU A 491 -1.49 14.93 -36.56
N SER A 492 -2.50 15.55 -35.94
CA SER A 492 -2.79 17.00 -36.05
C SER A 492 -2.35 17.83 -34.82
N LEU A 493 -1.65 17.26 -33.84
CA LEU A 493 -1.32 17.94 -32.59
C LEU A 493 0.09 18.56 -32.63
N GLU A 494 0.20 19.78 -32.10
CA GLU A 494 1.47 20.53 -32.04
C GLU A 494 2.57 19.77 -31.26
N PRO A 495 3.85 19.79 -31.72
CA PRO A 495 4.93 19.03 -31.07
C PRO A 495 5.21 19.41 -29.60
N TRP A 496 4.89 20.64 -29.20
CA TRP A 496 4.98 21.05 -27.79
C TRP A 496 3.83 20.46 -26.95
N LEU A 497 2.64 20.33 -27.55
CA LEU A 497 1.42 19.86 -26.92
C LEU A 497 1.51 18.34 -26.68
N LEU A 498 1.92 17.57 -27.70
CA LEU A 498 2.23 16.13 -27.57
C LEU A 498 3.17 15.84 -26.39
N LYS A 499 4.28 16.60 -26.33
CA LYS A 499 5.29 16.46 -25.27
C LYS A 499 4.75 16.81 -23.87
N GLU A 500 3.86 17.78 -23.78
CA GLU A 500 3.22 18.14 -22.50
C GLU A 500 2.15 17.11 -22.09
N MET A 501 1.45 16.48 -23.04
CA MET A 501 0.52 15.36 -22.73
C MET A 501 1.30 14.16 -22.20
N ASP A 502 2.37 13.75 -22.90
CA ASP A 502 3.26 12.68 -22.48
C ASP A 502 3.84 12.96 -21.08
N ALA A 503 4.33 14.18 -20.85
CA ALA A 503 4.82 14.60 -19.54
C ALA A 503 3.74 14.54 -18.45
N CYS A 504 2.51 14.99 -18.74
CA CYS A 504 1.39 14.92 -17.82
C CYS A 504 1.02 13.46 -17.48
N ILE A 505 0.78 12.63 -18.48
CA ILE A 505 0.40 11.21 -18.30
C ILE A 505 1.50 10.45 -17.56
N SER A 506 2.78 10.64 -17.91
CA SER A 506 3.92 10.08 -17.17
C SER A 506 3.97 10.56 -15.71
N ASN A 507 3.82 11.85 -15.43
CA ASN A 507 3.94 12.38 -14.08
C ASN A 507 2.77 11.93 -13.17
N ILE A 508 1.54 11.87 -13.70
CA ILE A 508 0.38 11.31 -12.99
C ILE A 508 0.62 9.81 -12.72
N PHE A 509 1.05 9.06 -13.73
CA PHE A 509 1.30 7.61 -13.61
C PHE A 509 2.41 7.29 -12.60
N LEU A 510 3.42 8.14 -12.47
CA LEU A 510 4.58 7.87 -11.61
C LEU A 510 4.47 8.49 -10.21
N TYR A 511 3.81 9.63 -10.02
CA TYR A 511 3.89 10.43 -8.79
C TYR A 511 2.54 10.79 -8.13
N GLU A 512 1.41 10.31 -8.65
CA GLU A 512 0.06 10.58 -8.13
C GLU A 512 -0.31 12.08 -8.06
N ASP A 513 0.31 12.90 -8.90
CA ASP A 513 0.09 14.35 -8.88
C ASP A 513 -1.29 14.75 -9.45
N GLN A 514 -2.19 15.10 -8.55
CA GLN A 514 -3.55 15.54 -8.87
C GLN A 514 -3.60 16.94 -9.51
N ASP A 515 -2.59 17.79 -9.32
CA ASP A 515 -2.51 19.09 -9.99
C ASP A 515 -2.03 18.94 -11.44
N THR A 516 -1.09 18.03 -11.72
CA THR A 516 -0.80 17.60 -13.10
C THR A 516 -2.04 16.96 -13.75
N PHE A 517 -2.91 16.27 -12.99
CA PHE A 517 -4.18 15.79 -13.54
C PHE A 517 -5.09 16.95 -13.97
N ASN A 518 -5.22 17.98 -13.12
CA ASN A 518 -5.96 19.19 -13.49
C ASN A 518 -5.37 19.88 -14.73
N GLN A 519 -4.04 19.86 -14.90
CA GLN A 519 -3.37 20.34 -16.11
C GLN A 519 -3.77 19.50 -17.35
N LEU A 520 -3.71 18.17 -17.28
CA LEU A 520 -4.10 17.26 -18.35
C LEU A 520 -5.56 17.48 -18.79
N PHE A 521 -6.50 17.62 -17.85
CA PHE A 521 -7.90 17.94 -18.16
C PHE A 521 -8.07 19.27 -18.89
N ASN A 522 -7.34 20.31 -18.49
CA ASN A 522 -7.39 21.60 -19.17
C ASN A 522 -6.85 21.51 -20.60
N LEU A 523 -5.87 20.64 -20.86
CA LEU A 523 -5.32 20.46 -22.19
C LEU A 523 -6.29 19.69 -23.10
N ILE A 524 -6.91 18.61 -22.60
CA ILE A 524 -7.98 17.88 -23.31
C ILE A 524 -9.16 18.80 -23.62
N LEU A 525 -9.62 19.61 -22.66
CA LEU A 525 -10.82 20.44 -22.81
C LEU A 525 -10.63 21.75 -23.59
N ASN A 526 -9.45 22.39 -23.55
CA ASN A 526 -9.24 23.70 -24.18
C ASN A 526 -8.44 23.61 -25.49
N GLU A 527 -7.52 22.65 -25.63
CA GLU A 527 -6.70 22.47 -26.85
C GLU A 527 -7.30 21.40 -27.79
N ASN A 528 -8.50 20.89 -27.46
CA ASN A 528 -9.27 19.89 -28.23
C ASN A 528 -8.46 18.61 -28.55
N VAL A 529 -7.65 18.15 -27.59
CA VAL A 529 -6.92 16.88 -27.66
C VAL A 529 -7.92 15.73 -27.46
N ASN A 530 -7.78 14.65 -28.23
CA ASN A 530 -8.61 13.46 -28.05
C ASN A 530 -8.49 12.90 -26.62
N VAL A 531 -9.61 12.54 -25.99
CA VAL A 531 -9.67 12.00 -24.62
C VAL A 531 -8.91 10.67 -24.51
N ASP A 532 -8.89 9.89 -25.58
CA ASP A 532 -8.12 8.65 -25.72
C ASP A 532 -6.72 8.88 -26.33
N TYR A 533 -6.15 10.07 -26.12
CA TYR A 533 -4.75 10.31 -26.41
C TYR A 533 -3.88 9.31 -25.64
N MET A 534 -3.24 8.42 -26.40
CA MET A 534 -2.25 7.46 -25.93
C MET A 534 -0.88 8.14 -25.85
N HIS A 535 -0.25 8.09 -24.67
CA HIS A 535 1.11 8.59 -24.48
C HIS A 535 2.10 7.91 -25.44
N SER A 536 2.83 8.71 -26.22
CA SER A 536 3.61 8.31 -27.41
C SER A 536 4.61 7.16 -27.17
N GLU A 537 5.21 7.08 -25.98
CA GLU A 537 6.19 6.02 -25.64
C GLU A 537 5.56 4.78 -24.98
N THR A 538 4.35 4.89 -24.40
CA THR A 538 3.81 3.86 -23.49
C THR A 538 2.46 3.29 -23.92
N GLY A 539 1.73 3.97 -24.80
CA GLY A 539 0.35 3.66 -25.16
C GLY A 539 -0.67 3.97 -24.05
N ALA A 540 -0.24 4.49 -22.90
CA ALA A 540 -1.12 4.72 -21.77
C ALA A 540 -2.04 5.92 -22.01
N THR A 541 -3.36 5.75 -21.90
CA THR A 541 -4.32 6.87 -21.94
C THR A 541 -4.51 7.47 -20.56
N ALA A 542 -5.09 8.68 -20.51
CA ALA A 542 -5.50 9.33 -19.27
C ALA A 542 -6.45 8.43 -18.43
N LEU A 543 -7.29 7.62 -19.09
CA LEU A 543 -8.23 6.70 -18.44
C LEU A 543 -7.49 5.55 -17.72
N MET A 544 -6.54 4.91 -18.41
CA MET A 544 -5.72 3.83 -17.83
C MET A 544 -4.93 4.30 -16.62
N VAL A 545 -4.34 5.50 -16.70
CA VAL A 545 -3.57 6.09 -15.60
C VAL A 545 -4.47 6.47 -14.43
N SER A 546 -5.69 6.96 -14.69
CA SER A 546 -6.71 7.18 -13.66
C SER A 546 -7.08 5.90 -12.93
N ALA A 547 -7.28 4.80 -13.67
CA ALA A 547 -7.62 3.50 -13.12
C ALA A 547 -6.47 2.89 -12.30
N GLY A 548 -5.25 2.88 -12.85
CA GLY A 548 -4.06 2.34 -12.20
C GLY A 548 -3.66 3.06 -10.90
N ARG A 549 -4.06 4.33 -10.72
CA ARG A 549 -3.86 5.11 -9.48
C ARG A 549 -5.14 5.35 -8.66
N GLY A 550 -6.28 4.77 -9.04
CA GLY A 550 -7.53 4.87 -8.27
C GLY A 550 -8.18 6.26 -8.24
N PHE A 551 -7.91 7.13 -9.22
CA PHE A 551 -8.49 8.48 -9.32
C PHE A 551 -9.94 8.44 -9.82
N LEU A 552 -10.85 7.88 -9.01
CA LEU A 552 -12.25 7.62 -9.35
C LEU A 552 -12.98 8.85 -9.92
N SER A 553 -12.84 10.03 -9.30
CA SER A 553 -13.56 11.24 -9.76
C SER A 553 -13.05 11.76 -11.11
N GLN A 554 -11.78 11.50 -11.43
CA GLN A 554 -11.13 11.86 -12.69
C GLN A 554 -11.50 10.83 -13.78
N MET A 555 -11.46 9.53 -13.45
CA MET A 555 -11.93 8.44 -14.30
C MET A 555 -13.39 8.67 -14.74
N GLN A 556 -14.30 8.96 -13.81
CA GLN A 556 -15.71 9.24 -14.12
C GLN A 556 -15.87 10.41 -15.09
N GLN A 557 -15.02 11.45 -14.98
CA GLN A 557 -15.04 12.59 -15.89
C GLN A 557 -14.51 12.24 -17.29
N LEU A 558 -13.45 11.42 -17.42
CA LEU A 558 -12.97 10.94 -18.72
C LEU A 558 -13.98 10.03 -19.41
N LEU A 559 -14.64 9.14 -18.67
CA LEU A 559 -15.72 8.29 -19.20
C LEU A 559 -16.93 9.11 -19.68
N VAL A 560 -17.32 10.16 -18.93
CA VAL A 560 -18.36 11.11 -19.36
C VAL A 560 -17.93 11.94 -20.58
N MET A 561 -16.63 12.14 -20.77
CA MET A 561 -16.05 12.76 -21.97
C MET A 561 -15.88 11.79 -23.15
N GLY A 562 -16.26 10.51 -22.99
CA GLY A 562 -16.31 9.52 -24.07
C GLY A 562 -15.08 8.62 -24.22
N ALA A 563 -14.20 8.56 -23.22
CA ALA A 563 -12.99 7.72 -23.26
C ALA A 563 -13.29 6.21 -23.44
N ASP A 564 -12.66 5.59 -24.44
CA ASP A 564 -12.83 4.19 -24.80
C ASP A 564 -12.10 3.22 -23.84
N ILE A 565 -12.91 2.49 -23.07
CA ILE A 565 -12.51 1.45 -22.12
C ILE A 565 -11.80 0.27 -22.80
N SER A 566 -12.03 0.04 -24.10
CA SER A 566 -11.43 -1.06 -24.86
C SER A 566 -9.98 -0.78 -25.32
N THR A 567 -9.52 0.46 -25.20
CA THR A 567 -8.12 0.83 -25.44
C THR A 567 -7.19 0.08 -24.48
N VAL A 568 -6.05 -0.43 -24.96
CA VAL A 568 -5.03 -1.11 -24.14
C VAL A 568 -3.66 -0.47 -24.36
N ALA A 569 -2.91 -0.24 -23.29
CA ALA A 569 -1.55 0.31 -23.37
C ALA A 569 -0.61 -0.62 -24.15
N SER A 570 -0.06 -0.12 -25.25
CA SER A 570 0.83 -0.87 -26.15
C SER A 570 2.10 -1.40 -25.50
N ASN A 571 2.48 -0.91 -24.30
CA ASN A 571 3.62 -1.40 -23.55
C ASN A 571 3.34 -2.62 -22.64
N GLY A 572 2.07 -3.00 -22.42
CA GLY A 572 1.68 -4.12 -21.55
C GLY A 572 2.31 -4.11 -20.15
N CYS A 573 2.67 -2.95 -19.57
CA CYS A 573 3.68 -2.86 -18.53
C CYS A 573 3.47 -3.78 -17.31
N ALA A 574 2.23 -3.93 -16.83
CA ALA A 574 1.89 -4.84 -15.74
C ALA A 574 2.12 -6.31 -16.10
N VAL A 575 1.70 -6.72 -17.31
CA VAL A 575 1.94 -8.07 -17.85
C VAL A 575 3.44 -8.31 -18.01
N GLN A 576 4.19 -7.34 -18.53
CA GLN A 576 5.65 -7.48 -18.69
C GLN A 576 6.36 -7.64 -17.34
N ILE A 577 5.97 -6.89 -16.30
CA ILE A 577 6.49 -7.07 -14.94
C ILE A 577 6.15 -8.48 -14.41
N LEU A 578 4.92 -8.96 -14.62
CA LEU A 578 4.50 -10.31 -14.22
C LEU A 578 5.28 -11.41 -14.96
N LYS A 579 5.63 -11.21 -16.24
CA LYS A 579 6.55 -12.09 -16.99
C LYS A 579 7.98 -12.04 -16.42
N THR A 580 8.53 -10.85 -16.14
CA THR A 580 9.88 -10.69 -15.56
C THR A 580 10.03 -11.36 -14.19
N ILE A 581 8.97 -11.44 -13.38
CA ILE A 581 9.01 -12.15 -12.09
C ILE A 581 8.62 -13.65 -12.18
N ASP A 582 8.47 -14.22 -13.39
CA ASP A 582 7.99 -15.59 -13.64
C ASP A 582 6.58 -15.89 -13.08
N ALA A 583 5.74 -14.88 -12.86
CA ALA A 583 4.34 -15.07 -12.42
C ALA A 583 3.41 -15.41 -13.60
N LEU A 584 3.64 -14.80 -14.75
CA LEU A 584 3.10 -15.21 -16.05
C LEU A 584 4.22 -15.82 -16.89
N ASP A 585 3.86 -16.74 -17.78
CA ASP A 585 4.77 -17.25 -18.81
C ASP A 585 4.78 -16.34 -20.06
N PRO A 586 5.61 -16.61 -21.09
CA PRO A 586 5.66 -15.79 -22.30
C PRO A 586 4.32 -15.65 -23.04
N PHE A 587 3.41 -16.63 -22.91
CA PHE A 587 2.09 -16.69 -23.54
C PHE A 587 0.97 -16.11 -22.66
N GLU A 588 1.31 -15.56 -21.49
CA GLU A 588 0.40 -14.94 -20.52
C GLU A 588 -0.46 -15.91 -19.72
N ASP A 589 -0.08 -17.20 -19.72
CA ASP A 589 -0.61 -18.20 -18.81
C ASP A 589 -0.01 -18.06 -17.41
N LEU A 590 -0.83 -18.29 -16.38
CA LEU A 590 -0.44 -18.16 -14.97
C LEU A 590 0.43 -19.36 -14.53
N THR A 591 1.66 -19.09 -14.09
CA THR A 591 2.60 -20.15 -13.69
C THR A 591 2.25 -20.75 -12.33
N ASP A 592 2.84 -21.91 -11.98
CA ASP A 592 2.80 -22.47 -10.62
C ASP A 592 3.14 -21.41 -9.55
N LEU A 593 4.06 -20.47 -9.84
CA LEU A 593 4.40 -19.35 -8.97
C LEU A 593 3.27 -18.31 -8.94
N GLY A 594 2.76 -17.90 -10.10
CA GLY A 594 1.68 -16.92 -10.22
C GLY A 594 0.42 -17.28 -9.41
N TYR A 595 0.03 -18.57 -9.42
CA TYR A 595 -1.08 -19.06 -8.59
C TYR A 595 -0.86 -18.79 -7.09
N HIS A 596 0.33 -19.08 -6.55
CA HIS A 596 0.62 -18.81 -5.14
C HIS A 596 0.73 -17.31 -4.84
N LEU A 597 1.28 -16.50 -5.76
CA LEU A 597 1.38 -15.06 -5.59
C LEU A 597 -0.01 -14.40 -5.48
N ALA A 598 -0.98 -14.83 -6.29
CA ALA A 598 -2.38 -14.38 -6.19
C ALA A 598 -3.05 -14.75 -4.85
N ASP A 599 -2.57 -15.81 -4.18
CA ASP A 599 -3.04 -16.24 -2.86
C ASP A 599 -2.31 -15.60 -1.67
N LEU A 600 -1.30 -14.75 -1.92
CA LEU A 600 -0.68 -13.91 -0.88
C LEU A 600 -1.39 -12.54 -0.73
N PRO A 601 -1.32 -11.91 0.46
CA PRO A 601 -1.89 -10.58 0.75
C PRO A 601 -0.87 -9.44 0.61
N VAL A 602 0.04 -9.53 -0.36
CA VAL A 602 1.10 -8.56 -0.65
C VAL A 602 1.29 -8.46 -2.16
N GLU A 603 2.03 -7.47 -2.63
CA GLU A 603 2.39 -7.36 -4.05
C GLU A 603 3.16 -8.59 -4.57
N PRO A 604 3.03 -8.95 -5.86
CA PRO A 604 3.67 -10.15 -6.42
C PRO A 604 5.18 -10.22 -6.20
N HIS A 605 5.89 -9.09 -6.25
CA HIS A 605 7.35 -9.02 -6.07
C HIS A 605 7.75 -9.33 -4.60
N LEU A 606 7.05 -8.74 -3.62
CA LEU A 606 7.18 -9.07 -2.20
C LEU A 606 6.72 -10.50 -1.88
N GLY A 607 5.74 -11.02 -2.63
CA GLY A 607 5.34 -12.42 -2.58
C GLY A 607 6.46 -13.36 -3.02
N LYS A 608 7.12 -13.08 -4.16
CA LYS A 608 8.29 -13.84 -4.64
C LYS A 608 9.41 -13.81 -3.61
N MET A 609 9.72 -12.63 -3.05
CA MET A 609 10.68 -12.44 -1.95
C MET A 609 10.45 -13.41 -0.79
N VAL A 610 9.19 -13.50 -0.32
CA VAL A 610 8.79 -14.32 0.83
C VAL A 610 8.80 -15.81 0.49
N LEU A 611 8.37 -16.21 -0.71
CA LEU A 611 8.43 -17.60 -1.16
C LEU A 611 9.87 -18.09 -1.34
N CYS A 612 10.76 -17.26 -1.91
CA CYS A 612 12.19 -17.53 -1.96
C CYS A 612 12.79 -17.68 -0.56
N ALA A 613 12.37 -16.87 0.42
CA ALA A 613 12.84 -16.98 1.80
C ALA A 613 12.38 -18.25 2.52
N VAL A 614 11.21 -18.81 2.20
CA VAL A 614 10.82 -20.16 2.67
C VAL A 614 11.79 -21.21 2.13
N VAL A 615 12.11 -21.17 0.83
CA VAL A 615 12.98 -22.17 0.18
C VAL A 615 14.44 -22.03 0.65
N LEU A 616 14.93 -20.81 0.85
CA LEU A 616 16.26 -20.52 1.42
C LEU A 616 16.33 -20.73 2.95
N LYS A 617 15.23 -21.10 3.60
CA LYS A 617 15.11 -21.29 5.06
C LYS A 617 15.54 -20.04 5.88
N CYS A 618 15.19 -18.86 5.39
CA CYS A 618 15.48 -17.56 6.02
C CYS A 618 14.22 -16.69 6.24
N LEU A 619 13.06 -17.32 6.46
CA LEU A 619 11.74 -16.68 6.39
C LEU A 619 11.55 -15.48 7.33
N ASP A 620 11.94 -15.57 8.59
CA ASP A 620 11.55 -14.62 9.64
C ASP A 620 12.00 -13.16 9.38
N PRO A 621 13.28 -12.86 9.07
CA PRO A 621 13.69 -11.50 8.72
C PRO A 621 13.00 -10.98 7.46
N ILE A 622 12.86 -11.81 6.41
CA ILE A 622 12.19 -11.42 5.16
C ILE A 622 10.70 -11.14 5.38
N LEU A 623 10.02 -11.94 6.20
CA LEU A 623 8.61 -11.74 6.53
C LEU A 623 8.38 -10.40 7.25
N THR A 624 9.30 -9.98 8.11
CA THR A 624 9.27 -8.64 8.74
C THR A 624 9.51 -7.53 7.70
N ILE A 625 10.51 -7.69 6.84
CA ILE A 625 10.86 -6.71 5.81
C ILE A 625 9.69 -6.55 4.82
N ALA A 626 9.18 -7.64 4.26
CA ALA A 626 8.05 -7.65 3.33
C ALA A 626 6.81 -6.94 3.90
N CYS A 627 6.44 -7.22 5.16
CA CYS A 627 5.30 -6.55 5.80
C CYS A 627 5.57 -5.07 6.16
N THR A 628 6.82 -4.64 6.19
CA THR A 628 7.18 -3.22 6.39
C THR A 628 7.10 -2.45 5.07
N LEU A 629 7.62 -3.02 3.98
CA LEU A 629 7.55 -2.45 2.63
C LEU A 629 6.10 -2.40 2.11
N ALA A 630 5.33 -3.48 2.28
CA ALA A 630 3.92 -3.58 1.87
C ALA A 630 2.93 -2.66 2.61
N TYR A 631 3.40 -1.72 3.44
CA TYR A 631 2.54 -0.81 4.19
C TYR A 631 3.09 0.62 4.28
N ARG A 632 4.12 0.84 5.09
CA ARG A 632 4.71 2.16 5.34
C ARG A 632 6.00 2.07 6.15
N ASP A 633 6.98 2.89 5.77
CA ASP A 633 8.18 3.12 6.58
C ASP A 633 7.80 3.56 8.02
N PRO A 634 8.26 2.85 9.07
CA PRO A 634 7.90 3.15 10.45
C PRO A 634 8.65 4.35 11.03
N PHE A 635 9.69 4.85 10.37
CA PHE A 635 10.45 6.02 10.82
C PHE A 635 9.72 7.32 10.47
N VAL A 636 9.40 8.11 11.50
CA VAL A 636 8.76 9.42 11.39
C VAL A 636 9.84 10.50 11.26
N LEU A 637 9.71 11.36 10.26
CA LEU A 637 10.64 12.47 10.02
C LEU A 637 10.02 13.78 10.53
N PRO A 638 10.51 14.35 11.65
CA PRO A 638 10.00 15.62 12.16
C PRO A 638 10.41 16.80 11.28
N SER A 639 9.59 17.85 11.28
CA SER A 639 9.80 19.07 10.49
C SER A 639 11.02 19.89 10.93
N MET A 640 11.39 19.83 12.22
CA MET A 640 12.51 20.59 12.78
C MET A 640 13.86 19.99 12.35
N SER A 641 14.70 20.79 11.71
CA SER A 641 15.97 20.36 11.08
C SER A 641 16.97 19.68 12.03
N ALA A 642 16.99 20.07 13.31
CA ALA A 642 17.79 19.40 14.33
C ALA A 642 17.26 17.99 14.66
N GLN A 643 15.95 17.87 14.86
CA GLN A 643 15.30 16.58 15.13
C GLN A 643 15.35 15.66 13.90
N LYS A 644 15.27 16.20 12.68
CA LYS A 644 15.44 15.43 11.43
C LYS A 644 16.81 14.76 11.35
N ARG A 645 17.89 15.46 11.75
CA ARG A 645 19.24 14.87 11.85
C ARG A 645 19.31 13.78 12.95
N ALA A 646 18.66 13.99 14.09
CA ALA A 646 18.56 12.98 15.14
C ALA A 646 17.83 11.70 14.68
N ALA A 647 16.70 11.84 13.97
CA ALA A 647 15.94 10.72 13.42
C ALA A 647 16.76 9.92 12.39
N LEU A 648 17.48 10.59 11.48
CA LEU A 648 18.37 9.92 10.53
C LEU A 648 19.57 9.24 11.22
N SER A 649 20.08 9.80 12.32
CA SER A 649 21.10 9.15 13.16
C SER A 649 20.56 7.90 13.86
N CYS A 650 19.33 7.95 14.38
CA CYS A 650 18.65 6.78 14.95
C CYS A 650 18.44 5.68 13.89
N ARG A 651 17.98 6.02 12.68
CA ARG A 651 17.86 5.06 11.56
C ARG A 651 19.21 4.40 11.25
N LYS A 652 20.29 5.18 11.15
CA LYS A 652 21.66 4.69 10.91
C LYS A 652 22.15 3.74 12.03
N ARG A 653 21.82 4.00 13.30
CA ARG A 653 22.18 3.13 14.42
C ARG A 653 21.66 1.69 14.25
N PHE A 654 20.50 1.50 13.62
CA PHE A 654 19.92 0.16 13.41
C PHE A 654 20.63 -0.66 12.31
N THR A 655 21.46 -0.08 11.44
CA THR A 655 22.17 -0.88 10.41
C THR A 655 23.33 -1.70 10.96
N SER A 656 24.04 -1.19 11.97
CA SER A 656 25.36 -1.72 12.37
C SER A 656 26.32 -1.91 11.18
N ASN A 657 26.40 -0.89 10.31
CA ASN A 657 27.31 -0.81 9.16
C ASN A 657 27.13 -1.90 8.07
N THR A 658 25.99 -2.60 8.01
CA THR A 658 25.70 -3.59 6.93
C THR A 658 25.30 -2.97 5.58
N PHE A 659 25.47 -1.65 5.42
CA PHE A 659 25.11 -0.87 4.22
C PHE A 659 23.69 -1.17 3.65
N SER A 660 22.70 -1.27 4.55
CA SER A 660 21.33 -1.64 4.21
C SER A 660 20.28 -0.87 5.02
N ASP A 661 19.34 -0.23 4.32
CA ASP A 661 18.11 0.31 4.91
C ASP A 661 17.17 -0.81 5.37
N HIS A 662 17.10 -1.93 4.64
CA HIS A 662 16.30 -3.10 5.00
C HIS A 662 16.69 -3.69 6.37
N MET A 663 17.99 -3.69 6.70
CA MET A 663 18.49 -4.03 8.04
C MET A 663 17.96 -3.08 9.12
N ALA A 664 17.88 -1.77 8.83
CA ALA A 664 17.35 -0.80 9.78
C ALA A 664 15.85 -1.01 10.06
N LEU A 665 15.07 -1.37 9.04
CA LEU A 665 13.65 -1.75 9.19
C LEU A 665 13.50 -2.99 10.09
N LEU A 666 14.22 -4.07 9.76
CA LEU A 666 14.21 -5.33 10.52
C LEU A 666 14.58 -5.11 12.00
N ARG A 667 15.70 -4.44 12.27
CA ARG A 667 16.21 -4.26 13.63
C ARG A 667 15.41 -3.22 14.43
N ALA A 668 14.81 -2.22 13.80
CA ALA A 668 13.86 -1.34 14.47
C ALA A 668 12.62 -2.12 14.95
N PHE A 669 12.09 -3.03 14.12
CA PHE A 669 10.97 -3.89 14.50
C PHE A 669 11.33 -4.89 15.61
N GLN A 670 12.47 -5.58 15.51
CA GLN A 670 12.95 -6.52 16.53
C GLN A 670 13.18 -5.82 17.89
N ALA A 671 13.82 -4.65 17.88
CA ALA A 671 14.06 -3.87 19.09
C ALA A 671 12.76 -3.28 19.69
N TRP A 672 11.82 -2.84 18.84
CA TRP A 672 10.49 -2.43 19.28
C TRP A 672 9.72 -3.59 19.93
N GLN A 673 9.75 -4.79 19.33
CA GLN A 673 9.06 -5.93 19.88
C GLN A 673 9.65 -6.39 21.22
N LYS A 674 10.98 -6.26 21.41
CA LYS A 674 11.59 -6.45 22.73
C LYS A 674 11.11 -5.38 23.72
N ALA A 675 11.13 -4.11 23.35
CA ALA A 675 10.59 -3.05 24.22
C ALA A 675 9.11 -3.29 24.57
N ARG A 676 8.33 -3.93 23.69
CA ARG A 676 6.94 -4.34 23.94
C ARG A 676 6.82 -5.57 24.85
N SER A 677 7.69 -6.58 24.74
CA SER A 677 7.70 -7.69 25.71
C SER A 677 8.12 -7.23 27.11
N ASP A 678 8.89 -6.16 27.16
CA ASP A 678 9.46 -5.59 28.37
C ASP A 678 8.59 -4.43 28.93
N GLY A 679 7.51 -4.03 28.23
CA GLY A 679 6.50 -3.06 28.70
C GLY A 679 6.81 -1.55 28.51
N TRP A 680 7.75 -1.18 27.64
CA TRP A 680 8.20 0.22 27.42
C TRP A 680 8.21 0.65 25.95
N GLU A 681 7.34 0.08 25.10
CA GLU A 681 7.35 0.31 23.65
C GLU A 681 7.06 1.75 23.23
N ARG A 682 6.27 2.50 24.02
CA ARG A 682 6.02 3.94 23.79
C ARG A 682 7.30 4.76 23.86
N SER A 683 8.02 4.63 24.97
CA SER A 683 9.29 5.34 25.18
C SER A 683 10.34 4.91 24.15
N PHE A 684 10.34 3.63 23.76
CA PHE A 684 11.18 3.16 22.64
C PHE A 684 10.80 3.84 21.31
N CYS A 685 9.52 3.93 20.98
CA CYS A 685 9.04 4.59 19.76
C CYS A 685 9.41 6.08 19.73
N GLU A 686 9.11 6.82 20.81
CA GLU A 686 9.44 8.23 20.95
C GLU A 686 10.95 8.49 20.80
N LYS A 687 11.78 7.71 21.51
CA LYS A 687 13.24 7.86 21.52
C LYS A 687 13.93 7.54 20.19
N ASN A 688 13.30 6.74 19.34
CA ASN A 688 13.85 6.31 18.05
C ASN A 688 13.11 6.92 16.84
N PHE A 689 12.17 7.85 17.06
CA PHE A 689 11.32 8.46 16.03
C PHE A 689 10.52 7.42 15.22
N LEU A 690 9.88 6.46 15.90
CA LEU A 690 9.10 5.38 15.27
C LEU A 690 7.59 5.53 15.55
N SER A 691 6.75 5.21 14.58
CA SER A 691 5.29 5.17 14.73
C SER A 691 4.84 3.86 15.37
N GLN A 692 4.31 3.92 16.61
CA GLN A 692 3.74 2.74 17.30
C GLN A 692 2.61 2.11 16.48
N ALA A 693 1.68 2.91 15.95
CA ALA A 693 0.56 2.41 15.15
C ALA A 693 1.02 1.69 13.87
N THR A 694 2.12 2.15 13.26
CA THR A 694 2.72 1.48 12.10
C THR A 694 3.34 0.13 12.49
N MET A 695 4.07 0.07 13.61
CA MET A 695 4.63 -1.20 14.11
C MET A 695 3.55 -2.23 14.50
N ASP A 696 2.46 -1.77 15.15
CA ASP A 696 1.30 -2.61 15.46
C ASP A 696 0.63 -3.17 14.19
N MET A 697 0.50 -2.35 13.13
CA MET A 697 -0.02 -2.79 11.84
C MET A 697 0.91 -3.80 11.14
N ILE A 698 2.22 -3.56 11.13
CA ILE A 698 3.23 -4.48 10.57
C ILE A 698 3.17 -5.83 11.30
N LEU A 699 3.03 -5.85 12.64
CA LEU A 699 2.87 -7.09 13.42
C LEU A 699 1.58 -7.85 13.04
N GLY A 700 0.48 -7.13 12.80
CA GLY A 700 -0.76 -7.70 12.29
C GLY A 700 -0.61 -8.32 10.90
N MET A 701 -0.03 -7.58 9.96
CA MET A 701 0.22 -8.03 8.59
C MET A 701 1.19 -9.22 8.54
N ARG A 702 2.25 -9.22 9.35
CA ARG A 702 3.19 -10.33 9.53
C ARG A 702 2.50 -11.59 10.04
N THR A 703 1.59 -11.44 11.01
CA THR A 703 0.79 -12.56 11.53
C THR A 703 -0.15 -13.12 10.46
N GLN A 704 -0.76 -12.24 9.66
CA GLN A 704 -1.60 -12.62 8.52
C GLN A 704 -0.79 -13.35 7.42
N LEU A 705 0.34 -12.80 6.98
CA LEU A 705 1.15 -13.38 5.92
C LEU A 705 1.69 -14.77 6.31
N LEU A 706 2.15 -14.95 7.56
CA LEU A 706 2.52 -16.27 8.09
C LEU A 706 1.33 -17.24 8.17
N GLY A 707 0.14 -16.74 8.49
CA GLY A 707 -1.08 -17.55 8.46
C GLY A 707 -1.42 -18.09 7.07
N GLN A 708 -1.24 -17.28 6.02
CA GLN A 708 -1.42 -17.74 4.62
C GLN A 708 -0.37 -18.78 4.22
N LEU A 709 0.92 -18.55 4.50
CA LEU A 709 1.98 -19.53 4.20
C LEU A 709 1.72 -20.89 4.87
N ARG A 710 1.11 -20.89 6.07
CA ARG A 710 0.67 -22.12 6.76
C ARG A 710 -0.53 -22.78 6.09
N ALA A 711 -1.49 -21.99 5.62
CA ALA A 711 -2.72 -22.50 5.01
C ALA A 711 -2.48 -23.08 3.61
N ILE A 712 -1.53 -22.50 2.85
CA ILE A 712 -1.05 -23.01 1.55
C ILE A 712 -0.14 -24.25 1.73
N GLY A 713 0.49 -24.42 2.90
CA GLY A 713 1.33 -25.57 3.25
C GLY A 713 2.84 -25.35 3.20
N PHE A 714 3.30 -24.15 2.81
CA PHE A 714 4.71 -23.75 2.84
C PHE A 714 5.33 -23.74 4.25
N VAL A 715 4.52 -23.58 5.30
CA VAL A 715 4.98 -23.65 6.71
C VAL A 715 4.08 -24.60 7.51
N ARG A 716 4.66 -25.68 8.04
CA ARG A 716 3.94 -26.71 8.77
C ARG A 716 3.89 -26.42 10.28
N ALA A 717 2.94 -27.02 10.99
CA ALA A 717 2.79 -26.85 12.43
C ALA A 717 3.82 -27.65 13.25
N ARG A 718 4.22 -28.82 12.74
CA ARG A 718 5.23 -29.75 13.29
C ARG A 718 5.85 -30.57 12.14
N GLY A 719 7.07 -31.07 12.34
CA GLY A 719 7.81 -31.90 11.37
C GLY A 719 8.76 -31.09 10.48
N GLY A 720 9.18 -31.67 9.35
CA GLY A 720 9.89 -30.92 8.30
C GLY A 720 9.03 -29.77 7.76
N SER A 721 9.68 -28.70 7.31
CA SER A 721 9.08 -27.40 6.97
C SER A 721 8.30 -26.74 8.12
N ASP A 722 8.56 -27.07 9.39
CA ASP A 722 8.02 -26.27 10.50
C ASP A 722 8.66 -24.89 10.61
N ILE A 723 8.13 -24.04 11.50
CA ILE A 723 8.60 -22.65 11.68
C ILE A 723 10.04 -22.51 12.21
N ARG A 724 10.74 -23.59 12.54
CA ARG A 724 12.18 -23.61 12.84
C ARG A 724 12.98 -24.05 11.63
N ASP A 725 12.52 -25.09 10.92
CA ASP A 725 13.15 -25.57 9.69
C ASP A 725 13.23 -24.47 8.61
N VAL A 726 12.14 -23.73 8.38
CA VAL A 726 12.13 -22.59 7.41
C VAL A 726 12.92 -21.34 7.88
N ASN A 727 13.68 -21.46 8.98
CA ASN A 727 14.46 -20.39 9.60
C ASN A 727 15.89 -20.79 10.00
N LEU A 728 16.38 -21.97 9.59
CA LEU A 728 17.74 -22.43 9.90
C LEU A 728 18.84 -21.45 9.45
N ASN A 729 18.59 -20.72 8.36
CA ASN A 729 19.53 -19.76 7.77
C ASN A 729 19.19 -18.30 8.11
N SER A 730 18.20 -18.01 8.98
CA SER A 730 17.74 -16.65 9.26
C SER A 730 18.76 -15.76 9.98
N GLU A 731 19.83 -16.32 10.55
CA GLU A 731 20.97 -15.56 11.08
C GLU A 731 22.01 -15.20 10.00
N ASN A 732 22.00 -15.85 8.81
CA ASN A 732 22.92 -15.54 7.72
C ASN A 732 22.36 -14.40 6.85
N TRP A 733 23.06 -13.26 6.82
CA TRP A 733 22.59 -12.05 6.15
C TRP A 733 22.74 -12.11 4.63
N ALA A 734 23.77 -12.78 4.12
CA ALA A 734 23.95 -13.01 2.69
C ALA A 734 22.77 -13.82 2.10
N VAL A 735 22.30 -14.84 2.82
CA VAL A 735 21.12 -15.65 2.45
C VAL A 735 19.82 -14.83 2.51
N VAL A 736 19.70 -13.91 3.48
CA VAL A 736 18.58 -12.96 3.53
C VAL A 736 18.66 -11.97 2.35
N LYS A 737 19.84 -11.45 1.99
CA LYS A 737 20.01 -10.61 0.80
C LYS A 737 19.68 -11.35 -0.49
N ALA A 738 20.00 -12.64 -0.60
CA ALA A 738 19.60 -13.45 -1.77
C ALA A 738 18.08 -13.51 -1.94
N ALA A 739 17.31 -13.66 -0.85
CA ALA A 739 15.86 -13.55 -0.89
C ALA A 739 15.39 -12.13 -1.27
N LEU A 740 16.03 -11.07 -0.75
CA LEU A 740 15.74 -9.69 -1.16
C LEU A 740 16.00 -9.46 -2.67
N VAL A 741 17.11 -9.97 -3.22
CA VAL A 741 17.41 -9.87 -4.66
C VAL A 741 16.35 -10.58 -5.50
N ALA A 742 15.96 -11.81 -5.14
CA ALA A 742 14.94 -12.56 -5.86
C ALA A 742 13.54 -11.90 -5.84
N GLY A 743 13.27 -11.06 -4.83
CA GLY A 743 12.04 -10.28 -4.71
C GLY A 743 12.09 -8.89 -5.34
N MET A 744 13.25 -8.24 -5.32
CA MET A 744 13.43 -6.87 -5.82
C MET A 744 13.83 -6.81 -7.29
N TYR A 745 14.34 -7.89 -7.88
CA TYR A 745 14.68 -7.93 -9.31
C TYR A 745 13.48 -7.52 -10.19
N PRO A 746 13.62 -6.56 -11.15
CA PRO A 746 14.85 -6.00 -11.71
C PRO A 746 15.32 -4.65 -11.10
N ASN A 747 14.87 -4.25 -9.90
CA ASN A 747 15.23 -2.98 -9.24
C ASN A 747 16.67 -2.97 -8.70
N LEU A 748 17.62 -2.96 -9.64
CA LEU A 748 19.06 -2.94 -9.42
C LEU A 748 19.66 -1.61 -9.87
N ALA A 749 20.64 -1.11 -9.13
CA ALA A 749 21.51 -0.03 -9.57
C ALA A 749 22.98 -0.42 -9.41
N HIS A 750 23.76 -0.10 -10.45
CA HIS A 750 25.21 -0.21 -10.49
C HIS A 750 25.85 1.10 -10.01
N ILE A 751 26.99 1.00 -9.33
CA ILE A 751 27.79 2.09 -8.81
C ILE A 751 29.13 2.09 -9.53
N ASN A 752 29.38 3.07 -10.40
CA ASN A 752 30.69 3.20 -11.01
C ASN A 752 31.68 3.79 -9.99
N LYS A 753 32.67 3.00 -9.54
CA LYS A 753 33.69 3.38 -8.54
C LYS A 753 34.43 4.67 -8.89
N GLU A 754 34.84 4.85 -10.14
CA GLU A 754 35.68 5.97 -10.59
C GLU A 754 34.95 7.33 -10.53
N SER A 755 33.69 7.36 -10.97
CA SER A 755 32.88 8.58 -11.08
C SER A 755 31.92 8.78 -9.90
N SER A 756 31.76 7.77 -9.04
CA SER A 756 30.74 7.70 -7.98
C SER A 756 29.30 7.94 -8.48
N LEU A 757 29.03 7.77 -9.77
CA LEU A 757 27.70 7.83 -10.36
C LEU A 757 26.95 6.51 -10.14
N LEU A 758 25.63 6.60 -9.93
CA LEU A 758 24.74 5.45 -9.88
C LEU A 758 23.86 5.43 -11.12
N SER A 759 23.64 4.24 -11.67
CA SER A 759 22.82 3.99 -12.86
C SER A 759 22.04 2.69 -12.73
N SER A 760 20.78 2.66 -13.16
CA SER A 760 20.00 1.43 -13.31
C SER A 760 19.77 1.15 -14.80
N TYR A 761 19.13 0.01 -15.10
CA TYR A 761 18.68 -0.31 -16.46
C TYR A 761 17.65 0.70 -17.01
N ARG A 762 16.96 1.47 -16.13
CA ARG A 762 15.99 2.51 -16.51
C ARG A 762 16.60 3.90 -16.59
N GLU A 763 17.47 4.25 -15.64
CA GLU A 763 17.93 5.64 -15.42
C GLU A 763 19.45 5.75 -15.33
N LYS A 764 20.04 6.59 -16.19
CA LYS A 764 21.50 6.74 -16.32
C LYS A 764 22.16 7.50 -15.17
N LYS A 765 21.38 8.27 -14.38
CA LYS A 765 21.92 9.06 -13.26
C LYS A 765 20.93 9.10 -12.09
N ILE A 766 21.29 8.37 -11.04
CA ILE A 766 20.49 8.15 -9.85
C ILE A 766 21.22 8.71 -8.62
N HIS A 767 20.45 9.18 -7.64
CA HIS A 767 20.93 9.61 -6.33
C HIS A 767 20.25 8.82 -5.21
N PHE A 768 20.87 8.71 -4.04
CA PHE A 768 20.19 8.18 -2.86
C PHE A 768 19.15 9.20 -2.36
N HIS A 769 17.93 8.75 -2.08
CA HIS A 769 16.94 9.61 -1.43
C HIS A 769 17.45 10.03 -0.03
N PRO A 770 17.24 11.29 0.44
CA PRO A 770 17.78 11.80 1.71
C PRO A 770 17.32 11.10 3.01
N THR A 771 16.60 9.99 2.91
CA THR A 771 16.18 9.12 4.02
C THR A 771 16.86 7.75 3.99
N SER A 772 17.50 7.39 2.87
CA SER A 772 18.37 6.23 2.79
C SER A 772 19.66 6.52 3.56
N ILE A 773 20.12 5.54 4.33
CA ILE A 773 21.33 5.67 5.16
C ILE A 773 22.59 5.81 4.30
N LEU A 774 22.55 5.35 3.04
CA LEU A 774 23.64 5.49 2.07
C LEU A 774 23.82 6.93 1.55
N SER A 775 22.81 7.80 1.67
CA SER A 775 22.91 9.21 1.24
C SER A 775 24.04 9.97 1.96
N GLN A 776 24.24 9.69 3.25
CA GLN A 776 25.23 10.35 4.10
C GLN A 776 26.68 10.03 3.74
N LEU A 777 26.94 8.98 2.94
CA LEU A 777 28.30 8.59 2.54
C LEU A 777 28.90 9.59 1.53
N LYS A 778 28.08 10.40 0.86
CA LYS A 778 28.53 11.42 -0.11
C LYS A 778 28.81 12.81 0.51
N GLU A 779 28.50 13.04 1.78
CA GLU A 779 28.72 14.34 2.45
C GLU A 779 30.08 14.45 3.18
N SER A 780 30.88 13.36 3.20
CA SER A 780 32.21 13.34 3.82
C SER A 780 33.20 14.23 3.06
N THR A 781 33.37 15.47 3.54
CA THR A 781 34.14 16.52 2.85
C THR A 781 35.66 16.45 3.09
N GLN A 782 36.20 15.28 3.45
CA GLN A 782 37.64 15.06 3.64
C GLN A 782 38.20 14.04 2.63
N PRO A 783 39.12 14.45 1.73
CA PRO A 783 39.60 13.61 0.60
C PRO A 783 40.62 12.52 1.00
N LYS A 784 40.69 12.13 2.27
CA LYS A 784 41.63 11.11 2.78
C LYS A 784 40.96 9.92 3.50
N SER A 785 39.63 9.90 3.60
CA SER A 785 38.90 8.80 4.25
C SER A 785 37.52 8.54 3.64
N ALA A 786 37.40 8.63 2.31
CA ALA A 786 36.26 8.09 1.60
C ALA A 786 36.37 6.56 1.63
N GLN A 787 35.62 5.88 2.51
CA GLN A 787 35.50 4.43 2.46
C GLN A 787 34.85 4.05 1.13
N ALA A 788 35.61 3.37 0.26
CA ALA A 788 35.07 2.77 -0.95
C ALA A 788 33.94 1.80 -0.56
N LEU A 789 32.88 1.75 -1.37
CA LEU A 789 31.78 0.81 -1.12
C LEU A 789 32.27 -0.61 -1.42
N PRO A 790 31.95 -1.60 -0.56
CA PRO A 790 32.46 -2.97 -0.69
C PRO A 790 32.00 -3.67 -1.98
N THR A 791 30.85 -3.30 -2.53
CA THR A 791 30.33 -3.85 -3.79
C THR A 791 29.79 -2.75 -4.72
N ASP A 792 29.84 -3.03 -6.02
CA ASP A 792 29.40 -2.13 -7.09
C ASP A 792 27.89 -2.18 -7.34
N TRP A 793 27.14 -2.99 -6.58
CA TRP A 793 25.74 -3.29 -6.83
C TRP A 793 24.87 -3.07 -5.61
N LEU A 794 23.69 -2.48 -5.85
CA LEU A 794 22.62 -2.37 -4.87
C LEU A 794 21.27 -2.76 -5.44
N ILE A 795 20.41 -3.30 -4.57
CA ILE A 795 18.96 -3.36 -4.78
C ILE A 795 18.29 -2.14 -4.16
N TYR A 796 17.17 -1.72 -4.72
CA TYR A 796 16.28 -0.70 -4.16
C TYR A 796 14.81 -1.15 -4.23
N ASP A 797 14.00 -0.59 -3.34
CA ASP A 797 12.56 -0.84 -3.25
C ASP A 797 11.80 0.07 -4.25
N GLU A 798 11.90 1.38 -4.04
CA GLU A 798 11.19 2.40 -4.83
C GLU A 798 12.19 3.35 -5.53
N MET A 799 11.85 3.81 -6.75
CA MET A 799 12.50 4.93 -7.42
C MET A 799 11.52 6.07 -7.64
N SER A 800 11.85 7.26 -7.13
CA SER A 800 11.07 8.49 -7.24
C SER A 800 11.89 9.60 -7.92
N ARG A 801 11.30 10.32 -8.88
CA ARG A 801 11.97 11.37 -9.66
C ARG A 801 11.51 12.74 -9.17
N GLY A 802 12.41 13.52 -8.59
CA GLY A 802 12.19 14.95 -8.40
C GLY A 802 12.40 15.71 -9.71
N HIS A 803 12.00 16.99 -9.76
CA HIS A 803 11.98 17.89 -10.93
C HIS A 803 13.09 17.75 -12.00
N ARG A 804 14.30 17.28 -11.65
CA ARG A 804 15.43 17.04 -12.58
C ARG A 804 16.27 15.79 -12.28
N MET A 805 15.88 14.95 -11.31
CA MET A 805 16.78 13.92 -10.73
C MET A 805 16.02 12.69 -10.24
N ALA A 806 16.43 11.50 -10.68
CA ALA A 806 15.94 10.22 -10.14
C ALA A 806 16.59 9.92 -8.79
N SER A 807 15.82 9.42 -7.82
CA SER A 807 16.29 9.03 -6.50
C SER A 807 15.72 7.69 -6.03
N VAL A 808 16.57 6.84 -5.47
CA VAL A 808 16.20 5.50 -4.96
C VAL A 808 16.03 5.48 -3.45
N ARG A 809 15.06 4.68 -2.99
CA ARG A 809 14.70 4.48 -1.58
C ARG A 809 14.98 3.04 -1.14
N CYS A 810 15.12 2.86 0.17
CA CYS A 810 15.36 1.58 0.85
C CYS A 810 16.39 0.70 0.12
N CYS A 811 17.67 1.08 0.21
CA CYS A 811 18.74 0.43 -0.54
C CYS A 811 19.46 -0.65 0.28
N SER A 812 20.01 -1.68 -0.37
CA SER A 812 20.98 -2.62 0.22
C SER A 812 22.11 -2.91 -0.77
N LEU A 813 23.37 -2.84 -0.32
CA LEU A 813 24.51 -3.38 -1.09
C LEU A 813 24.44 -4.90 -1.17
N VAL A 814 24.69 -5.46 -2.35
CA VAL A 814 24.69 -6.90 -2.66
C VAL A 814 25.92 -7.28 -3.49
N THR A 815 26.33 -8.55 -3.45
CA THR A 815 27.44 -9.04 -4.30
C THR A 815 26.95 -9.39 -5.70
N SER A 816 27.84 -9.29 -6.70
CA SER A 816 27.54 -9.66 -8.09
C SER A 816 27.13 -11.14 -8.21
N ILE A 817 27.71 -12.03 -7.40
CA ILE A 817 27.33 -13.46 -7.30
C ILE A 817 25.87 -13.63 -6.84
N THR A 818 25.41 -12.80 -5.89
CA THR A 818 24.01 -12.86 -5.43
C THR A 818 23.05 -12.50 -6.57
N ILE A 819 23.39 -11.50 -7.39
CA ILE A 819 22.61 -11.13 -8.58
C ILE A 819 22.67 -12.25 -9.64
N ALA A 820 23.85 -12.82 -9.86
CA ALA A 820 24.06 -13.89 -10.84
C ALA A 820 23.19 -15.15 -10.57
N ILE A 821 23.01 -15.53 -9.30
CA ILE A 821 22.22 -16.71 -8.93
C ILE A 821 20.72 -16.40 -8.84
N PHE A 822 20.33 -15.21 -8.34
CA PHE A 822 18.94 -14.91 -7.94
C PHE A 822 18.21 -13.88 -8.82
N GLY A 823 18.88 -13.23 -9.78
CA GLY A 823 18.29 -12.30 -10.74
C GLY A 823 17.94 -12.93 -12.09
N GLY A 824 17.05 -12.27 -12.85
CA GLY A 824 16.55 -12.69 -14.17
C GLY A 824 15.50 -13.80 -14.12
N SER A 825 14.99 -14.18 -15.30
CA SER A 825 14.01 -15.27 -15.40
C SER A 825 14.57 -16.63 -14.96
N SER A 826 13.68 -17.47 -14.45
CA SER A 826 13.89 -18.89 -14.18
C SER A 826 14.54 -19.65 -15.35
N LYS A 827 14.09 -19.42 -16.59
CA LYS A 827 14.54 -20.14 -17.79
C LYS A 827 15.48 -19.28 -18.64
N LEU A 828 16.76 -19.24 -18.30
CA LEU A 828 17.77 -18.72 -19.23
C LEU A 828 17.86 -19.64 -20.47
N PRO A 829 17.88 -19.07 -21.70
CA PRO A 829 18.03 -19.87 -22.91
C PRO A 829 19.43 -20.49 -23.00
N CYS A 830 19.57 -21.58 -23.76
CA CYS A 830 20.79 -22.39 -23.75
C CYS A 830 22.11 -21.72 -24.24
N PRO A 831 22.15 -20.63 -25.04
CA PRO A 831 23.40 -19.94 -25.39
C PRO A 831 23.82 -18.88 -24.34
N ALA A 832 23.39 -19.01 -23.07
CA ALA A 832 23.79 -18.13 -21.98
C ALA A 832 25.24 -18.32 -21.49
N LEU A 833 26.00 -19.22 -22.14
CA LEU A 833 27.46 -19.28 -22.15
C LEU A 833 27.89 -19.25 -23.62
N LEU A 834 28.42 -18.12 -24.08
CA LEU A 834 29.02 -17.99 -25.42
C LEU A 834 30.54 -18.18 -25.30
N ASP A 835 31.11 -19.01 -26.16
CA ASP A 835 32.56 -19.09 -26.30
C ASP A 835 33.10 -17.84 -27.02
N GLY A 836 34.20 -17.30 -26.51
CA GLY A 836 34.74 -16.01 -26.90
C GLY A 836 35.46 -16.00 -28.24
N GLY A 837 34.72 -15.99 -29.37
CA GLY A 837 35.32 -15.59 -30.65
C GLY A 837 34.60 -16.09 -31.91
N PRO A 838 34.36 -15.22 -32.91
CA PRO A 838 34.03 -15.67 -34.26
C PRO A 838 35.31 -16.14 -34.97
N GLN A 839 35.37 -17.44 -35.34
CA GLN A 839 36.41 -17.92 -36.24
C GLN A 839 36.37 -17.15 -37.56
N ARG A 840 37.39 -16.33 -37.82
CA ARG A 840 37.65 -15.77 -39.15
C ARG A 840 38.29 -16.85 -40.00
N THR A 841 37.51 -17.44 -40.90
CA THR A 841 38.05 -18.25 -42.00
C THR A 841 38.83 -17.35 -42.95
N ASN A 842 40.15 -17.30 -42.80
CA ASN A 842 41.09 -16.65 -43.69
C ASN A 842 42.27 -17.60 -43.92
N ASP A 843 42.46 -18.07 -45.15
CA ASP A 843 43.64 -18.84 -45.52
C ASP A 843 44.89 -17.96 -45.49
N SER A 844 45.83 -18.26 -44.59
CA SER A 844 47.20 -17.74 -44.57
C SER A 844 48.07 -18.67 -43.70
N PRO A 845 49.35 -18.87 -44.03
CA PRO A 845 50.25 -19.72 -43.25
C PRO A 845 50.60 -19.06 -41.90
N PRO A 846 51.05 -19.84 -40.89
CA PRO A 846 51.51 -19.29 -39.62
C PRO A 846 52.89 -18.63 -39.77
N ASP A 847 52.99 -17.37 -39.38
CA ASP A 847 54.25 -16.76 -38.93
C ASP A 847 54.33 -16.91 -37.40
N ASP A 848 55.50 -17.31 -36.89
CA ASP A 848 55.77 -17.46 -35.46
C ASP A 848 55.85 -16.11 -34.71
N THR A 849 55.89 -16.18 -33.38
CA THR A 849 56.21 -15.10 -32.42
C THR A 849 55.13 -14.07 -32.07
N SER A 850 54.18 -14.48 -31.23
CA SER A 850 53.89 -13.71 -29.99
C SER A 850 53.10 -14.55 -28.97
N ASP A 851 53.75 -14.92 -27.86
CA ASP A 851 53.04 -15.38 -26.68
C ASP A 851 52.32 -14.18 -26.03
N SER A 852 51.00 -14.22 -26.05
CA SER A 852 50.15 -13.37 -25.20
C SER A 852 48.90 -14.15 -24.85
N ASP A 853 48.78 -14.57 -23.58
CA ASP A 853 47.66 -15.36 -23.09
C ASP A 853 46.33 -14.60 -23.27
N SER A 854 45.55 -15.01 -24.25
CA SER A 854 44.17 -14.56 -24.43
C SER A 854 43.31 -15.21 -23.35
N GLU A 855 43.09 -14.49 -22.24
CA GLU A 855 42.32 -14.97 -21.09
C GLU A 855 41.01 -15.67 -21.51
N ASP A 856 40.83 -16.90 -21.05
CA ASP A 856 39.74 -17.82 -21.45
C ASP A 856 38.41 -17.43 -20.75
N LEU A 857 37.92 -16.23 -21.09
CA LEU A 857 36.77 -15.58 -20.48
C LEU A 857 35.47 -15.91 -21.22
N ALA A 858 34.46 -16.36 -20.48
CA ALA A 858 33.11 -16.64 -20.96
C ALA A 858 32.12 -15.56 -20.49
N GLU A 859 31.17 -15.20 -21.35
CA GLU A 859 30.06 -14.32 -20.99
C GLU A 859 28.89 -15.12 -20.42
N MET A 860 28.44 -14.76 -19.22
CA MET A 860 27.16 -15.20 -18.66
C MET A 860 26.14 -14.06 -18.69
N ARG A 861 25.06 -14.24 -19.47
CA ARG A 861 24.02 -13.22 -19.69
C ARG A 861 22.75 -13.50 -18.88
N ILE A 862 22.19 -12.45 -18.28
CA ILE A 862 20.94 -12.48 -17.51
C ILE A 862 19.99 -11.42 -18.05
N ASP A 863 18.88 -11.89 -18.62
CA ASP A 863 17.99 -11.11 -19.49
C ASP A 863 18.79 -10.34 -20.58
N ASP A 864 18.23 -9.27 -21.16
CA ASP A 864 18.86 -8.53 -22.28
C ASP A 864 19.94 -7.50 -21.86
N TRP A 865 20.21 -7.33 -20.55
CA TRP A 865 20.92 -6.15 -20.04
C TRP A 865 22.00 -6.37 -18.98
N LEU A 866 22.02 -7.53 -18.29
CA LEU A 866 23.11 -7.92 -17.40
C LEU A 866 24.04 -8.90 -18.11
N VAL A 867 25.32 -8.57 -18.18
CA VAL A 867 26.38 -9.43 -18.73
C VAL A 867 27.51 -9.49 -17.71
N PHE A 868 27.83 -10.68 -17.24
CA PHE A 868 29.00 -10.94 -16.40
C PHE A 868 30.07 -11.65 -17.22
N GLN A 869 31.33 -11.27 -17.02
CA GLN A 869 32.49 -11.96 -17.62
C GLN A 869 33.23 -12.71 -16.52
N LEU A 870 33.47 -14.00 -16.74
CA LEU A 870 34.13 -14.91 -15.81
C LEU A 870 35.16 -15.78 -16.55
N GLU A 871 36.12 -16.33 -15.82
CA GLU A 871 36.84 -17.53 -16.25
C GLU A 871 35.86 -18.65 -16.65
N LYS A 872 36.15 -19.34 -17.76
CA LYS A 872 35.30 -20.39 -18.36
C LYS A 872 34.83 -21.47 -17.38
N GLU A 873 35.68 -21.94 -16.46
CA GLU A 873 35.28 -22.91 -15.42
C GLU A 873 34.37 -22.27 -14.36
N GLY A 874 34.68 -21.05 -13.92
CA GLY A 874 33.85 -20.30 -12.98
C GLY A 874 32.45 -20.04 -13.54
N ALA A 875 32.34 -19.71 -14.83
CA ALA A 875 31.08 -19.54 -15.54
C ALA A 875 30.23 -20.83 -15.52
N ALA A 876 30.84 -21.97 -15.84
CA ALA A 876 30.18 -23.27 -15.83
C ALA A 876 29.69 -23.67 -14.42
N LEU A 877 30.51 -23.46 -13.38
CA LEU A 877 30.16 -23.75 -11.99
C LEU A 877 29.00 -22.86 -11.51
N LEU A 878 29.04 -21.56 -11.77
CA LEU A 878 27.99 -20.62 -11.38
C LEU A 878 26.65 -20.93 -12.09
N PHE A 879 26.72 -21.29 -13.36
CA PHE A 879 25.57 -21.69 -14.16
C PHE A 879 24.94 -23.01 -13.65
N GLU A 880 25.74 -24.05 -13.38
CA GLU A 880 25.26 -25.30 -12.76
C GLU A 880 24.61 -25.03 -11.38
N LEU A 881 25.17 -24.14 -10.56
CA LEU A 881 24.57 -23.76 -9.26
C LEU A 881 23.22 -23.06 -9.45
N ARG A 882 23.12 -22.10 -10.38
CA ARG A 882 21.86 -21.42 -10.73
C ARG A 882 20.80 -22.40 -11.23
N GLN A 883 21.18 -23.36 -12.07
CA GLN A 883 20.26 -24.41 -12.54
C GLN A 883 19.76 -25.31 -11.41
N LYS A 884 20.63 -25.72 -10.47
CA LYS A 884 20.22 -26.54 -9.30
C LYS A 884 19.32 -25.76 -8.34
N TRP A 885 19.60 -24.47 -8.12
CA TRP A 885 18.72 -23.56 -7.37
C TRP A 885 17.33 -23.45 -8.01
N GLN A 886 17.25 -23.13 -9.30
CA GLN A 886 15.95 -22.91 -9.95
C GLN A 886 15.10 -24.19 -9.98
N ASN A 887 15.70 -25.34 -10.29
CA ASN A 887 15.01 -26.63 -10.24
C ASN A 887 14.46 -26.93 -8.83
N LEU A 888 15.22 -26.64 -7.77
CA LEU A 888 14.76 -26.76 -6.38
C LEU A 888 13.59 -25.81 -6.06
N PHE A 889 13.68 -24.55 -6.50
CA PHE A 889 12.64 -23.55 -6.28
C PHE A 889 11.33 -23.96 -6.98
N THR A 890 11.35 -24.19 -8.29
CA THR A 890 10.16 -24.62 -9.06
C THR A 890 9.51 -25.88 -8.47
N LYS A 891 10.34 -26.87 -8.06
CA LYS A 891 9.89 -28.10 -7.38
C LYS A 891 9.18 -27.83 -6.05
N ARG A 892 9.62 -26.84 -5.26
CA ARG A 892 8.97 -26.45 -4.00
C ARG A 892 7.70 -25.64 -4.23
N ILE A 893 7.68 -24.75 -5.22
CA ILE A 893 6.49 -23.99 -5.60
C ILE A 893 5.36 -24.94 -6.06
N ARG A 894 5.65 -25.94 -6.90
CA ARG A 894 4.66 -26.94 -7.34
C ARG A 894 4.19 -27.88 -6.22
N CYS A 895 5.03 -28.18 -5.23
CA CYS A 895 4.73 -29.16 -4.18
C CYS A 895 5.16 -28.69 -2.77
N PRO A 896 4.54 -27.64 -2.19
CA PRO A 896 4.98 -27.02 -0.93
C PRO A 896 4.99 -27.98 0.26
N SER A 897 4.01 -28.88 0.34
CA SER A 897 3.83 -29.83 1.44
C SER A 897 4.81 -31.02 1.43
N LYS A 898 5.58 -31.22 0.35
CA LYS A 898 6.48 -32.38 0.16
C LYS A 898 7.76 -32.19 0.98
N PRO A 899 8.25 -33.22 1.71
CA PRO A 899 9.45 -33.11 2.54
C PRO A 899 10.72 -32.80 1.72
N TRP A 900 11.77 -32.39 2.43
CA TRP A 900 13.10 -32.17 1.88
C TRP A 900 13.82 -33.51 1.62
N SER A 901 14.46 -33.65 0.46
CA SER A 901 15.39 -34.74 0.21
C SER A 901 16.83 -34.30 0.51
N GLN A 902 17.74 -35.26 0.70
CA GLN A 902 19.15 -34.97 0.99
C GLN A 902 19.83 -34.12 -0.12
N ARG A 903 19.40 -34.26 -1.38
CA ARG A 903 19.85 -33.40 -2.49
C ARG A 903 19.39 -31.95 -2.29
N ASP A 904 18.13 -31.76 -1.89
CA ASP A 904 17.53 -30.44 -1.69
C ASP A 904 18.25 -29.66 -0.57
N GLU A 905 18.51 -30.33 0.55
CA GLU A 905 19.29 -29.76 1.67
C GLU A 905 20.74 -29.45 1.26
N SER A 906 21.38 -30.34 0.49
CA SER A 906 22.75 -30.12 0.02
C SER A 906 22.88 -28.92 -0.91
N ILE A 907 21.90 -28.67 -1.78
CA ILE A 907 21.86 -27.48 -2.64
C ILE A 907 21.78 -26.20 -1.78
N ILE A 908 20.90 -26.20 -0.76
CA ILE A 908 20.79 -25.06 0.17
C ILE A 908 22.10 -24.84 0.93
N GLN A 909 22.69 -25.90 1.49
CA GLN A 909 23.94 -25.78 2.25
C GLN A 909 25.09 -25.23 1.39
N THR A 910 25.18 -25.63 0.11
CA THR A 910 26.14 -25.05 -0.84
C THR A 910 25.85 -23.57 -1.10
N LEU A 911 24.60 -23.19 -1.35
CA LEU A 911 24.21 -21.78 -1.54
C LEU A 911 24.55 -20.91 -0.32
N VAL A 912 24.26 -21.39 0.90
CA VAL A 912 24.60 -20.72 2.17
C VAL A 912 26.11 -20.51 2.30
N SER A 913 26.90 -21.51 1.91
CA SER A 913 28.37 -21.49 2.03
C SER A 913 29.02 -20.58 0.98
N VAL A 914 28.55 -20.62 -0.27
CA VAL A 914 28.95 -19.72 -1.36
C VAL A 914 28.60 -18.27 -1.01
N LEU A 915 27.34 -17.97 -0.70
CA LEU A 915 26.91 -16.60 -0.39
C LEU A 915 27.66 -16.02 0.82
N GLY A 916 27.96 -16.83 1.84
CA GLY A 916 28.77 -16.43 2.99
C GLY A 916 30.22 -16.10 2.63
N ALA A 917 30.87 -16.94 1.81
CA ALA A 917 32.24 -16.72 1.35
C ALA A 917 32.36 -15.44 0.51
N GLU A 918 31.44 -15.21 -0.43
CA GLU A 918 31.46 -14.05 -1.32
C GLU A 918 31.16 -12.72 -0.60
N GLU A 919 30.33 -12.73 0.47
CA GLU A 919 30.18 -11.53 1.31
C GLU A 919 31.41 -11.28 2.19
N GLN A 920 32.05 -12.34 2.70
CA GLN A 920 33.29 -12.21 3.47
C GLN A 920 34.44 -11.66 2.63
N GLU A 921 34.62 -12.15 1.40
CA GLU A 921 35.64 -11.68 0.45
C GLU A 921 35.38 -10.22 0.03
N ALA A 922 34.11 -9.85 -0.18
CA ALA A 922 33.71 -8.46 -0.42
C ALA A 922 33.82 -7.54 0.82
N GLY A 923 34.31 -8.02 1.98
CA GLY A 923 34.44 -7.23 3.20
C GLY A 923 33.11 -6.82 3.85
N LEU A 924 32.01 -7.50 3.53
CA LEU A 924 30.69 -7.23 4.11
C LEU A 924 30.56 -7.94 5.47
N LEU A 925 30.30 -7.14 6.52
CA LEU A 925 30.15 -7.66 7.88
C LEU A 925 28.83 -8.44 8.04
N GLN A 926 28.94 -9.71 8.46
CA GLN A 926 27.82 -10.55 8.87
C GLN A 926 27.27 -10.09 10.25
N PRO A 927 26.06 -9.51 10.32
CA PRO A 927 25.45 -9.08 11.58
C PRO A 927 24.94 -10.27 12.42
N THR A 928 24.99 -10.14 13.74
CA THR A 928 24.43 -11.15 14.67
C THR A 928 23.00 -10.82 15.11
N GLY A 929 22.21 -11.85 15.43
CA GLY A 929 20.90 -11.73 16.08
C GLY A 929 19.78 -11.27 15.16
N ILE A 930 19.94 -11.42 13.85
CA ILE A 930 18.97 -10.98 12.84
C ILE A 930 17.87 -12.03 12.59
N GLY A 931 18.14 -13.29 12.94
CA GLY A 931 17.18 -14.39 12.95
C GLY A 931 16.41 -14.52 14.27
N GLN A 932 16.65 -13.63 15.25
CA GLN A 932 15.95 -13.65 16.54
C GLN A 932 14.44 -13.51 16.34
N ARG A 933 13.74 -14.63 16.57
CA ARG A 933 12.33 -14.78 16.27
C ARG A 933 11.45 -13.92 17.19
N PRO A 934 10.57 -13.09 16.63
CA PRO A 934 9.38 -12.53 17.28
C PRO A 934 8.67 -13.51 18.21
N ARG A 935 8.70 -13.23 19.52
CA ARG A 935 7.95 -14.00 20.52
C ARG A 935 6.46 -14.00 20.13
N PRO A 936 5.81 -15.17 19.99
CA PRO A 936 4.40 -15.23 19.66
C PRO A 936 3.58 -14.64 20.82
N MET A 937 2.50 -13.93 20.51
CA MET A 937 1.54 -13.53 21.54
C MET A 937 0.81 -14.77 22.04
N SER A 938 0.80 -14.98 23.36
CA SER A 938 -0.11 -15.91 24.01
C SER A 938 -1.53 -15.33 23.95
N SER A 939 -2.40 -15.96 23.17
CA SER A 939 -3.85 -15.78 23.33
C SER A 939 -4.20 -16.27 24.74
N GLU A 940 -4.69 -15.34 25.57
CA GLU A 940 -4.97 -15.55 27.00
C GLU A 940 -3.76 -15.94 27.87
N GLU A 941 -3.05 -14.92 28.36
CA GLU A 941 -2.67 -14.91 29.79
C GLU A 941 -2.43 -13.48 30.30
N GLY A 942 -2.68 -13.24 31.59
CA GLY A 942 -2.41 -11.95 32.24
C GLY A 942 -0.93 -11.76 32.60
N PRO A 943 -0.50 -10.53 32.93
CA PRO A 943 0.90 -10.26 33.28
C PRO A 943 1.29 -10.94 34.60
N ARG A 944 1.96 -12.09 34.52
CA ARG A 944 2.64 -12.73 35.66
C ARG A 944 3.82 -11.86 36.09
N SER A 945 3.92 -11.54 37.38
CA SER A 945 4.99 -10.72 37.95
C SER A 945 6.35 -11.43 37.94
N SER A 946 7.39 -10.77 37.46
CA SER A 946 8.77 -11.27 37.50
C SER A 946 9.40 -11.14 38.89
N GLY A 947 9.76 -12.27 39.49
CA GLY A 947 10.61 -12.30 40.69
C GLY A 947 12.04 -11.84 40.38
N ARG A 948 12.71 -11.24 41.38
CA ARG A 948 14.12 -10.84 41.29
C ARG A 948 15.04 -12.07 41.20
N GLY A 949 16.22 -11.89 40.59
CA GLY A 949 17.24 -12.93 40.50
C GLY A 949 18.47 -12.67 41.40
N SER A 950 19.47 -13.55 41.22
CA SER A 950 20.84 -13.52 41.78
C SER A 950 21.03 -14.01 43.22
N ARG A 951 21.62 -15.22 43.34
CA ARG A 951 22.89 -15.46 44.04
C ARG A 951 23.59 -16.70 43.45
N SER A 952 24.83 -16.95 43.85
CA SER A 952 25.83 -17.73 43.11
C SER A 952 26.33 -18.99 43.82
N SER A 953 27.06 -19.83 43.06
CA SER A 953 28.12 -20.78 43.45
C SER A 953 27.78 -22.28 43.68
N LEU A 954 28.83 -23.10 43.47
CA LEU A 954 29.03 -24.53 43.86
C LEU A 954 28.36 -25.66 43.04
N GLN A 955 28.99 -25.95 41.89
CA GLN A 955 29.48 -27.26 41.39
C GLN A 955 29.00 -28.63 41.98
N ILE A 956 28.66 -29.57 41.05
CA ILE A 956 29.08 -31.01 40.98
C ILE A 956 28.46 -32.02 41.99
N PRO A 957 27.99 -33.25 41.59
CA PRO A 957 27.34 -33.73 40.36
C PRO A 957 26.22 -34.82 40.65
N THR A 958 26.10 -35.85 39.78
CA THR A 958 25.42 -37.18 39.91
C THR A 958 23.93 -37.36 39.53
N ASN A 959 23.71 -38.33 38.61
CA ASN A 959 22.88 -39.56 38.67
C ASN A 959 21.55 -39.58 39.49
N SER A 960 20.48 -40.29 39.08
CA SER A 960 20.17 -41.04 37.83
C SER A 960 18.67 -41.44 37.79
N SER A 961 18.31 -42.36 36.88
CA SER A 961 17.23 -43.40 36.94
C SER A 961 16.42 -43.56 38.24
N SER A 962 15.13 -43.94 38.24
CA SER A 962 14.19 -44.32 37.15
C SER A 962 12.76 -44.52 37.72
N ASP A 963 11.85 -45.09 36.90
CA ASP A 963 10.60 -45.79 37.28
C ASP A 963 9.37 -44.91 37.66
N ASN A 964 8.14 -45.19 37.20
CA ASN A 964 7.30 -46.41 37.15
C ASN A 964 6.78 -46.84 38.54
N SER A 965 5.51 -47.20 38.74
CA SER A 965 4.31 -47.09 37.87
C SER A 965 3.02 -47.38 38.66
N SER A 966 1.87 -46.85 38.20
CA SER A 966 0.50 -47.40 38.29
C SER A 966 -0.11 -47.93 39.61
N CYS A 967 -1.26 -47.35 40.01
CA CYS A 967 -2.49 -48.03 40.51
C CYS A 967 -2.42 -48.89 41.81
N SER A 968 -3.48 -49.17 42.60
CA SER A 968 -4.87 -48.68 42.77
C SER A 968 -5.44 -49.37 44.04
N VAL A 969 -6.39 -48.82 44.82
CA VAL A 969 -7.86 -49.09 44.81
C VAL A 969 -8.47 -48.41 46.08
N ALA A 970 -9.79 -48.20 46.11
CA ALA A 970 -10.56 -47.46 47.12
C ALA A 970 -10.90 -48.21 48.44
N VAL A 971 -11.41 -47.44 49.43
CA VAL A 971 -12.37 -47.83 50.48
C VAL A 971 -13.47 -46.74 50.56
N ASP A 972 -14.67 -47.04 51.06
CA ASP A 972 -15.92 -46.28 50.85
C ASP A 972 -16.76 -46.07 52.15
N SER A 973 -17.88 -45.32 52.03
CA SER A 973 -19.04 -45.18 52.96
C SER A 973 -18.97 -44.17 54.13
N PRO A 974 -20.12 -43.63 54.63
CA PRO A 974 -21.44 -43.43 54.00
C PRO A 974 -22.20 -42.09 54.30
N ARG A 975 -23.12 -41.73 53.37
CA ARG A 975 -24.50 -41.12 53.41
C ARG A 975 -25.04 -40.38 54.67
N ASP A 976 -25.97 -39.39 54.60
CA ASP A 976 -27.36 -39.43 54.04
C ASP A 976 -27.97 -38.01 53.66
N PRO A 977 -29.25 -37.86 53.18
CA PRO A 977 -29.78 -36.73 52.35
C PRO A 977 -30.81 -35.79 53.11
N PRO A 978 -31.78 -35.02 52.51
CA PRO A 978 -32.18 -34.71 51.11
C PRO A 978 -32.55 -33.21 50.78
N CYS A 979 -33.25 -32.97 49.66
CA CYS A 979 -33.86 -31.69 49.20
C CYS A 979 -35.42 -31.81 49.13
N PRO A 980 -36.25 -30.84 48.64
CA PRO A 980 -36.09 -29.38 48.36
C PRO A 980 -37.08 -28.57 49.29
N PRO A 981 -38.18 -27.84 48.90
CA PRO A 981 -38.54 -26.96 47.77
C PRO A 981 -39.25 -25.59 48.16
N SER A 982 -39.83 -24.90 47.16
CA SER A 982 -40.94 -23.89 47.22
C SER A 982 -40.62 -22.38 47.35
N SER A 983 -41.67 -21.53 47.42
CA SER A 983 -41.70 -20.16 46.87
C SER A 983 -42.29 -19.08 47.82
N GLY A 984 -41.94 -17.81 47.59
CA GLY A 984 -42.52 -16.67 48.30
C GLY A 984 -42.08 -15.30 47.75
N LYS A 985 -42.98 -14.30 47.79
CA LYS A 985 -42.73 -12.87 47.47
C LYS A 985 -43.26 -12.00 48.63
N VAL A 986 -42.96 -10.70 48.58
CA VAL A 986 -43.78 -9.54 49.03
C VAL A 986 -43.33 -8.74 50.30
N LEU A 987 -43.05 -7.44 50.05
CA LEU A 987 -43.10 -6.24 50.92
C LEU A 987 -41.97 -5.87 51.92
N LYS A 988 -42.11 -4.63 52.44
CA LYS A 988 -41.09 -3.71 53.01
C LYS A 988 -41.22 -3.55 54.54
N PRO A 989 -40.19 -2.98 55.20
CA PRO A 989 -40.30 -1.58 55.67
C PRO A 989 -39.28 -0.67 54.95
N ALA A 990 -39.55 0.59 54.61
CA ALA A 990 -40.11 1.75 55.35
C ALA A 990 -39.01 2.55 56.09
N SER A 991 -38.81 3.76 55.58
CA SER A 991 -37.79 4.78 55.86
C SER A 991 -37.43 5.07 57.32
N LEU A 992 -36.13 5.31 57.54
CA LEU A 992 -35.65 6.37 58.42
C LEU A 992 -34.76 7.32 57.61
N GLN A 993 -35.10 8.63 57.63
CA GLN A 993 -34.23 9.67 57.08
C GLN A 993 -33.26 10.13 58.17
N ALA A 994 -31.97 10.18 57.85
CA ALA A 994 -30.98 10.96 58.58
C ALA A 994 -30.22 11.81 57.57
N ALA A 995 -30.29 13.14 57.72
CA ALA A 995 -29.58 14.06 56.84
C ALA A 995 -28.07 13.94 57.10
N SER A 996 -27.34 13.44 56.12
CA SER A 996 -25.88 13.33 56.16
C SER A 996 -25.28 13.99 54.91
N SER A 997 -24.20 14.74 55.10
CA SER A 997 -23.47 15.40 54.01
C SER A 997 -22.88 14.34 53.07
N SER A 998 -23.39 14.25 51.84
CA SER A 998 -22.98 13.19 50.92
C SER A 998 -21.53 13.40 50.47
N VAL A 999 -20.64 12.53 50.96
CA VAL A 999 -19.26 12.42 50.47
C VAL A 999 -19.29 11.76 49.10
N ARG A 1000 -18.67 12.40 48.10
CA ARG A 1000 -18.66 11.93 46.70
C ARG A 1000 -17.24 11.66 46.26
N TYR A 1001 -17.02 10.48 45.68
CA TYR A 1001 -15.69 9.96 45.37
C TYR A 1001 -15.52 9.86 43.86
N PHE A 1002 -14.46 10.47 43.31
CA PHE A 1002 -14.15 10.41 41.88
C PHE A 1002 -12.74 9.86 41.62
N ILE A 1003 -12.60 8.99 40.63
CA ILE A 1003 -11.31 8.52 40.15
C ILE A 1003 -10.75 9.51 39.12
N MET A 1004 -9.57 10.06 39.41
CA MET A 1004 -8.81 10.93 38.52
C MET A 1004 -7.65 10.15 37.90
N LYS A 1005 -7.56 10.11 36.57
CA LYS A 1005 -6.49 9.39 35.86
C LYS A 1005 -5.51 10.34 35.19
N SER A 1006 -4.25 10.29 35.61
CA SER A 1006 -3.16 11.02 34.96
C SER A 1006 -2.41 10.15 33.96
N SER A 1007 -1.94 10.73 32.85
CA SER A 1007 -1.00 10.08 31.92
C SER A 1007 0.46 10.12 32.42
N ASN A 1008 0.77 10.93 33.44
CA ASN A 1008 2.13 11.17 33.93
C ASN A 1008 2.17 11.28 35.46
N ILE A 1009 3.17 10.67 36.11
CA ILE A 1009 3.41 10.79 37.56
C ILE A 1009 3.83 12.21 37.96
N ARG A 1010 4.56 12.92 37.09
CA ARG A 1010 4.99 14.31 37.33
C ARG A 1010 3.82 15.27 37.58
N ASN A 1011 2.65 14.98 37.03
CA ASN A 1011 1.45 15.76 37.30
C ASN A 1011 0.97 15.59 38.76
N ILE A 1012 1.08 14.37 39.30
CA ILE A 1012 0.77 14.09 40.71
C ILE A 1012 1.77 14.82 41.62
N GLU A 1013 3.07 14.77 41.29
CA GLU A 1013 4.12 15.49 42.02
C GLU A 1013 3.85 17.01 42.05
N ILE A 1014 3.56 17.62 40.90
CA ILE A 1014 3.21 19.05 40.80
C ILE A 1014 1.95 19.36 41.63
N SER A 1015 0.93 18.49 41.62
CA SER A 1015 -0.28 18.66 42.42
C SER A 1015 -0.01 18.56 43.92
N GLN A 1016 0.80 17.58 44.35
CA GLN A 1016 1.18 17.37 45.75
C GLN A 1016 2.08 18.47 46.31
N GLN A 1017 2.75 19.24 45.44
CA GLN A 1017 3.55 20.42 45.76
C GLN A 1017 2.75 21.73 45.72
N LYS A 1018 1.93 21.95 44.69
CA LYS A 1018 1.24 23.23 44.44
C LYS A 1018 -0.21 23.29 44.95
N GLY A 1019 -0.80 22.18 45.40
CA GLY A 1019 -2.17 22.14 45.90
C GLY A 1019 -3.24 22.40 44.84
N ILE A 1020 -2.97 22.08 43.57
CA ILE A 1020 -3.85 22.36 42.43
C ILE A 1020 -3.99 21.17 41.49
N TRP A 1021 -5.10 21.11 40.77
CA TRP A 1021 -5.36 20.16 39.68
C TRP A 1021 -6.08 20.84 38.51
N SER A 1022 -6.03 20.22 37.34
CA SER A 1022 -6.81 20.59 36.15
C SER A 1022 -7.35 19.30 35.51
N THR A 1023 -8.54 19.36 34.92
CA THR A 1023 -9.22 18.19 34.35
C THR A 1023 -9.73 18.44 32.93
N THR A 1024 -10.47 17.49 32.36
CA THR A 1024 -11.10 17.67 31.05
C THR A 1024 -12.48 18.33 31.20
N PRO A 1025 -12.94 19.15 30.24
CA PRO A 1025 -14.25 19.83 30.32
C PRO A 1025 -15.47 18.92 30.56
N ILE A 1026 -15.37 17.63 30.20
CA ILE A 1026 -16.39 16.60 30.47
C ILE A 1026 -16.53 16.30 31.97
N ASN A 1027 -15.46 16.48 32.74
CA ASN A 1027 -15.44 16.27 34.19
C ASN A 1027 -15.75 17.57 34.95
N GLU A 1028 -15.37 18.72 34.41
CA GLU A 1028 -15.59 20.03 35.06
C GLU A 1028 -17.06 20.22 35.45
N THR A 1029 -17.97 20.01 34.51
CA THR A 1029 -19.42 20.15 34.73
C THR A 1029 -19.94 19.21 35.82
N LYS A 1030 -19.36 18.02 36.00
CA LYS A 1030 -19.71 17.08 37.06
C LYS A 1030 -19.17 17.52 38.41
N LEU A 1031 -17.88 17.85 38.48
CA LEU A 1031 -17.20 18.23 39.71
C LEU A 1031 -17.75 19.56 40.26
N THR A 1032 -17.92 20.58 39.41
CA THR A 1032 -18.56 21.84 39.80
C THR A 1032 -20.00 21.63 40.27
N LYS A 1033 -20.81 20.81 39.58
CA LYS A 1033 -22.18 20.48 40.04
C LYS A 1033 -22.20 19.68 41.35
N ALA A 1034 -21.21 18.83 41.60
CA ALA A 1034 -21.08 18.09 42.85
C ALA A 1034 -20.63 19.02 44.01
N PHE A 1035 -19.74 19.97 43.75
CA PHE A 1035 -19.17 20.89 44.74
C PHE A 1035 -20.22 21.93 45.19
N LEU A 1036 -20.94 22.53 44.22
CA LEU A 1036 -22.07 23.43 44.49
C LEU A 1036 -23.27 22.73 45.16
N GLY A 1037 -23.29 21.40 45.20
CA GLY A 1037 -24.28 20.61 45.93
C GLY A 1037 -23.98 20.45 47.43
N ASN A 1038 -23.02 21.19 47.99
CA ASN A 1038 -22.51 21.06 49.37
C ASN A 1038 -22.05 19.64 49.74
N GLY A 1039 -21.61 18.85 48.74
CA GLY A 1039 -21.03 17.53 48.94
C GLY A 1039 -19.51 17.59 49.13
N LEU A 1040 -18.98 16.84 50.10
CA LEU A 1040 -17.54 16.70 50.29
C LEU A 1040 -16.96 15.87 49.13
N ILE A 1041 -16.17 16.49 48.25
CA ILE A 1041 -15.55 15.79 47.12
C ILE A 1041 -14.17 15.26 47.51
N ILE A 1042 -14.00 13.94 47.35
CA ILE A 1042 -12.72 13.25 47.43
C ILE A 1042 -12.31 12.78 46.03
N LEU A 1043 -11.09 13.13 45.63
CA LEU A 1043 -10.48 12.78 44.36
C LEU A 1043 -9.37 11.75 44.60
N ILE A 1044 -9.52 10.57 44.03
CA ILE A 1044 -8.59 9.44 44.19
C ILE A 1044 -7.77 9.31 42.91
N PHE A 1045 -6.45 9.52 43.02
CA PHE A 1045 -5.58 9.66 41.86
C PHE A 1045 -4.94 8.34 41.46
N SER A 1046 -4.68 8.14 40.17
CA SER A 1046 -3.97 6.97 39.65
C SER A 1046 -3.32 7.29 38.32
N VAL A 1047 -2.08 6.86 38.13
CA VAL A 1047 -1.31 7.10 36.90
C VAL A 1047 -1.51 5.94 35.93
N GLN A 1048 -1.78 6.24 34.65
CA GLN A 1048 -2.03 5.24 33.62
C GLN A 1048 -0.81 4.32 33.45
N GLY A 1049 -1.00 3.03 33.68
CA GLY A 1049 0.07 2.02 33.61
C GLY A 1049 0.87 1.80 34.91
N SER A 1050 0.64 2.59 35.96
CA SER A 1050 1.35 2.43 37.25
C SER A 1050 1.03 1.12 37.98
N GLY A 1051 -0.21 0.63 37.90
CA GLY A 1051 -0.71 -0.47 38.74
C GLY A 1051 -1.09 -0.05 40.17
N HIS A 1052 -1.08 1.25 40.47
CA HIS A 1052 -1.37 1.82 41.78
C HIS A 1052 -2.40 2.96 41.72
N PHE A 1053 -2.95 3.30 42.88
CA PHE A 1053 -3.50 4.62 43.16
C PHE A 1053 -2.43 5.46 43.88
N GLN A 1054 -2.26 6.74 43.54
CA GLN A 1054 -1.17 7.60 44.03
C GLN A 1054 -1.61 8.51 45.20
N GLY A 1055 -2.47 7.99 46.07
CA GLY A 1055 -3.12 8.76 47.13
C GLY A 1055 -4.41 9.45 46.72
N TYR A 1056 -4.95 10.29 47.60
CA TYR A 1056 -6.22 11.00 47.43
C TYR A 1056 -6.20 12.41 48.06
N ALA A 1057 -7.02 13.30 47.51
CA ALA A 1057 -7.14 14.70 47.92
C ALA A 1057 -8.60 15.16 48.04
N ARG A 1058 -8.86 16.12 48.92
CA ARG A 1058 -10.12 16.89 48.98
C ARG A 1058 -10.09 17.98 47.91
N MET A 1059 -11.17 18.17 47.17
CA MET A 1059 -11.35 19.36 46.32
C MET A 1059 -11.76 20.54 47.21
N THR A 1060 -11.08 21.68 47.09
CA THR A 1060 -11.27 22.83 48.00
C THR A 1060 -11.74 24.12 47.32
N SER A 1061 -11.73 24.19 45.98
CA SER A 1061 -12.32 25.31 45.23
C SER A 1061 -13.20 24.83 44.08
N VAL A 1062 -14.07 25.73 43.60
CA VAL A 1062 -14.69 25.63 42.28
C VAL A 1062 -13.61 25.75 41.19
N ILE A 1063 -13.93 25.31 39.98
CA ILE A 1063 -13.05 25.33 38.81
C ILE A 1063 -13.04 26.72 38.17
N SER A 1064 -11.86 27.33 38.08
CA SER A 1064 -11.58 28.61 37.44
C SER A 1064 -11.52 28.49 35.90
N GLN A 1065 -11.81 29.57 35.19
CA GLN A 1065 -11.62 29.66 33.73
C GLN A 1065 -10.14 29.89 33.33
N GLU A 1066 -9.24 30.09 34.29
CA GLU A 1066 -7.82 30.30 34.04
C GLU A 1066 -7.10 28.99 33.65
N GLY A 1067 -6.51 28.99 32.45
CA GLY A 1067 -5.67 27.91 31.94
C GLY A 1067 -4.23 28.02 32.43
N CYS A 1068 -3.62 26.90 32.84
CA CYS A 1068 -2.30 26.87 33.46
C CYS A 1068 -1.20 26.44 32.48
N HIS A 1069 -0.18 27.29 32.28
CA HIS A 1069 0.92 27.02 31.36
C HIS A 1069 1.91 25.92 31.82
N ASP A 1070 1.95 25.60 33.12
CA ASP A 1070 2.97 24.71 33.70
C ASP A 1070 2.85 23.22 33.29
N TRP A 1071 1.66 22.77 32.89
CA TRP A 1071 1.38 21.34 32.64
C TRP A 1071 1.86 20.84 31.27
N GLY A 1072 2.54 21.69 30.48
CA GLY A 1072 3.25 21.30 29.25
C GLY A 1072 2.37 20.88 28.06
N PHE A 1073 1.04 20.99 28.16
CA PHE A 1073 0.10 20.63 27.10
C PHE A 1073 -1.00 21.69 26.95
N VAL A 1074 -1.26 22.09 25.70
CA VAL A 1074 -2.43 22.92 25.35
C VAL A 1074 -3.64 21.99 25.18
N GLY A 1075 -4.66 22.12 26.06
CA GLY A 1075 -5.88 21.32 25.98
C GLY A 1075 -6.36 20.69 27.30
N LEU A 1076 -5.66 20.92 28.42
CA LEU A 1076 -6.26 20.75 29.75
C LEU A 1076 -7.19 21.94 30.05
N GLY A 1077 -8.21 21.69 30.88
CA GLY A 1077 -9.26 22.64 31.22
C GLY A 1077 -8.92 23.49 32.45
N GLY A 1078 -9.98 23.98 33.11
CA GLY A 1078 -9.88 24.91 34.22
C GLY A 1078 -9.09 24.39 35.44
N LEU A 1079 -8.41 25.31 36.13
CA LEU A 1079 -7.73 25.05 37.40
C LEU A 1079 -8.70 24.96 38.58
N PHE A 1080 -8.40 24.09 39.55
CA PHE A 1080 -9.01 24.12 40.88
C PHE A 1080 -8.03 23.66 41.98
N SER A 1081 -8.33 24.05 43.21
CA SER A 1081 -7.51 23.74 44.39
C SER A 1081 -7.84 22.35 44.95
N VAL A 1082 -6.79 21.62 45.34
CA VAL A 1082 -6.88 20.29 45.96
C VAL A 1082 -5.94 20.17 47.16
N GLU A 1083 -6.46 19.62 48.24
CA GLU A 1083 -5.78 19.41 49.51
C GLU A 1083 -5.50 17.92 49.68
N TRP A 1084 -4.23 17.55 49.53
CA TRP A 1084 -3.79 16.15 49.56
C TRP A 1084 -3.80 15.59 50.99
N ILE A 1085 -4.85 14.82 51.31
CA ILE A 1085 -5.02 14.12 52.59
C ILE A 1085 -4.01 12.99 52.70
N HIS A 1086 -3.86 12.18 51.64
CA HIS A 1086 -2.98 11.03 51.65
C HIS A 1086 -2.14 10.98 50.37
N LYS A 1087 -0.81 10.81 50.50
CA LYS A 1087 0.15 10.91 49.38
C LYS A 1087 0.82 9.59 48.98
N GLU A 1088 0.73 8.53 49.81
CA GLU A 1088 1.36 7.23 49.52
C GLU A 1088 0.59 6.39 48.49
N SER A 1089 1.25 5.42 47.87
CA SER A 1089 0.70 4.66 46.74
C SER A 1089 0.11 3.31 47.13
N LEU A 1090 -1.21 3.15 47.05
CA LEU A 1090 -1.92 1.88 47.27
C LEU A 1090 -1.85 0.99 46.03
N SER A 1091 -1.40 -0.26 46.19
CA SER A 1091 -1.36 -1.26 45.11
C SER A 1091 -2.76 -1.70 44.69
N PHE A 1092 -3.02 -1.80 43.38
CA PHE A 1092 -4.28 -2.36 42.87
C PHE A 1092 -4.55 -3.78 43.38
N GLN A 1093 -3.50 -4.55 43.71
CA GLN A 1093 -3.63 -5.91 44.26
C GLN A 1093 -4.47 -5.92 45.55
N CYS A 1094 -4.30 -4.93 46.41
CA CYS A 1094 -5.07 -4.76 47.65
C CYS A 1094 -6.54 -4.41 47.37
N THR A 1095 -6.82 -3.74 46.25
CA THR A 1095 -8.16 -3.21 45.90
C THR A 1095 -9.05 -4.18 45.10
N GLN A 1096 -8.55 -5.38 44.77
CA GLN A 1096 -9.21 -6.32 43.86
C GLN A 1096 -10.63 -6.76 44.27
N HIS A 1097 -10.95 -6.69 45.56
CA HIS A 1097 -12.25 -7.07 46.13
C HIS A 1097 -13.29 -5.95 46.06
N ILE A 1098 -12.89 -4.69 45.82
CA ILE A 1098 -13.81 -3.54 45.82
C ILE A 1098 -14.39 -3.36 44.41
N LEU A 1099 -15.70 -3.57 44.31
CA LEU A 1099 -16.49 -3.36 43.10
C LEU A 1099 -17.24 -2.02 43.18
N ASN A 1100 -17.48 -1.37 42.05
CA ASN A 1100 -18.30 -0.16 41.96
C ASN A 1100 -19.61 -0.47 41.21
N PRO A 1101 -20.77 -0.53 41.89
CA PRO A 1101 -22.07 -0.72 41.24
C PRO A 1101 -22.36 0.33 40.16
N TRP A 1102 -21.88 1.58 40.33
CA TRP A 1102 -22.06 2.69 39.39
C TRP A 1102 -21.14 2.60 38.15
N ASN A 1103 -20.49 1.45 37.93
CA ASN A 1103 -19.68 1.11 36.75
C ASN A 1103 -19.87 -0.38 36.38
N ASP A 1104 -21.12 -0.85 36.32
CA ASP A 1104 -21.51 -2.23 35.99
C ASP A 1104 -20.86 -3.29 36.91
N ASN A 1105 -20.78 -3.03 38.22
CA ASN A 1105 -20.09 -3.86 39.21
C ASN A 1105 -18.60 -4.17 38.89
N LYS A 1106 -17.93 -3.35 38.07
CA LYS A 1106 -16.49 -3.52 37.79
C LYS A 1106 -15.65 -3.12 39.00
N ARG A 1107 -14.50 -3.78 39.15
CA ARG A 1107 -13.49 -3.45 40.18
C ARG A 1107 -13.06 -1.99 40.07
N VAL A 1108 -12.87 -1.29 41.19
CA VAL A 1108 -12.55 0.16 41.24
C VAL A 1108 -11.33 0.56 40.41
N GLN A 1109 -10.34 -0.35 40.26
CA GLN A 1109 -9.17 -0.17 39.37
C GLN A 1109 -9.54 0.05 37.88
N ILE A 1110 -10.68 -0.50 37.41
CA ILE A 1110 -11.20 -0.44 36.03
C ILE A 1110 -12.13 0.79 35.84
N SER A 1111 -11.81 1.88 36.53
CA SER A 1111 -12.51 3.16 36.43
C SER A 1111 -11.86 4.07 35.39
N ARG A 1112 -12.70 4.81 34.65
CA ARG A 1112 -12.27 5.86 33.72
C ARG A 1112 -11.85 7.12 34.49
N ASP A 1113 -11.26 8.08 33.79
CA ASP A 1113 -11.10 9.44 34.32
C ASP A 1113 -12.48 10.08 34.57
N GLY A 1114 -12.62 10.81 35.68
CA GLY A 1114 -13.89 11.42 36.10
C GLY A 1114 -15.02 10.42 36.34
N GLN A 1115 -14.68 9.16 36.66
CA GLN A 1115 -15.65 8.14 37.06
C GLN A 1115 -15.99 8.30 38.54
N GLU A 1116 -17.28 8.41 38.84
CA GLU A 1116 -17.78 8.44 40.21
C GLU A 1116 -17.84 7.02 40.80
N LEU A 1117 -17.54 6.89 42.09
CA LEU A 1117 -17.73 5.68 42.88
C LEU A 1117 -18.92 5.84 43.83
N GLU A 1118 -19.66 4.75 44.03
CA GLU A 1118 -20.61 4.65 45.13
C GLU A 1118 -19.93 4.93 46.49
N PRO A 1119 -20.58 5.64 47.44
CA PRO A 1119 -19.98 5.99 48.72
C PRO A 1119 -19.43 4.81 49.54
N LEU A 1120 -20.03 3.63 49.44
CA LEU A 1120 -19.54 2.41 50.09
C LEU A 1120 -18.23 1.91 49.44
N ALA A 1121 -18.17 1.84 48.11
CA ALA A 1121 -16.95 1.49 47.38
C ALA A 1121 -15.83 2.54 47.55
N GLY A 1122 -16.18 3.82 47.65
CA GLY A 1122 -15.24 4.91 47.92
C GLY A 1122 -14.65 4.84 49.33
N SER A 1123 -15.49 4.71 50.37
CA SER A 1123 -15.03 4.60 51.76
C SER A 1123 -14.22 3.33 52.03
N GLN A 1124 -14.62 2.18 51.46
CA GLN A 1124 -13.80 0.96 51.50
C GLN A 1124 -12.42 1.15 50.87
N LEU A 1125 -12.33 1.91 49.77
CA LEU A 1125 -11.08 2.18 49.08
C LEU A 1125 -10.16 3.11 49.89
N LEU A 1126 -10.72 4.12 50.58
CA LEU A 1126 -9.95 4.96 51.51
C LEU A 1126 -9.44 4.15 52.72
N ALA A 1127 -10.28 3.29 53.32
CA ALA A 1127 -9.92 2.49 54.49
C ALA A 1127 -8.74 1.52 54.26
N LEU A 1128 -8.38 1.24 53.00
CA LEU A 1128 -7.16 0.48 52.67
C LEU A 1128 -5.86 1.29 52.83
N TRP A 1129 -5.88 2.62 52.71
CA TRP A 1129 -4.73 3.46 53.07
C TRP A 1129 -4.55 3.54 54.59
N GLU A 1130 -5.63 3.75 55.35
CA GLU A 1130 -5.59 3.78 56.82
C GLU A 1130 -5.05 2.46 57.41
N ARG A 1131 -5.39 1.33 56.78
CA ARG A 1131 -4.84 0.00 57.11
C ARG A 1131 -3.40 -0.22 56.65
N ALA A 1132 -2.96 0.42 55.57
CA ALA A 1132 -1.58 0.30 55.08
C ALA A 1132 -0.60 1.17 55.90
N SER A 1133 -1.06 2.32 56.40
CA SER A 1133 -0.23 3.35 57.03
C SER A 1133 0.01 3.14 58.53
N GLY A 1134 -0.38 1.99 59.10
CA GLY A 1134 -0.05 1.63 60.47
C GLY A 1134 -0.93 2.25 61.56
N GLY A 1135 -2.15 2.68 61.24
CA GLY A 1135 -3.27 2.85 62.17
C GLY A 1135 -3.04 3.72 63.42
N LEU A 1136 -3.31 5.03 63.31
CA LEU A 1136 -3.55 5.87 64.49
C LEU A 1136 -4.44 7.08 64.16
N LEU A 1137 -5.75 6.93 64.37
CA LEU A 1137 -6.60 7.93 65.02
C LEU A 1137 -7.99 7.33 65.36
N THR A 1138 -8.47 7.69 66.54
CA THR A 1138 -9.81 7.44 67.09
C THR A 1138 -10.75 8.60 66.76
#